data_AF-A0A1B6G9B6-F1
#
_entry.id   AF-A0A1B6G9B6-F1
#
_cell.length_a   1.000
_cell.length_b   1.000
_cell.length_c   1.000
_cell.angle_alpha   90.00
_cell.angle_beta   90.00
_cell.angle_gamma   90.00
#
_symmetry.space_group_name_H-M   'P 1'
#
loop_
_entity.id
_entity.type
_entity.pdbx_description
1 polymer ?
#
loop_
_entity_poly.entity_id
_entity_poly.type
_entity_poly.pdbx_seq_one_letter_code
_entity_poly.pdbx_strand_id
1 'polypeptide(L)'
;EARLTISSPLEAHKSNTLVYHMVGVDVGFENPLFACLEIDYEEADTDVTGEAVHKTQQTLTFYELDLGLNHVVRKYSEPLEEHANFLVSVPGGNDGPSGVLICSENYLTYKNLGDQHDIRCPIPRRRNDLDDPERGMIFVCSATHKTKSMFFFLAQTEQGDIFKVTLEIDEDMVTEIKLKYFDTVPVATAMCVMKTGFLFVAAEFGNHYLYQIAHLGDDDDEPEFSSAMPLEEGDTFFFAPRPLKNLVLVDEMDSLSPILACQVADLANEDTPQLYMACGRGPRSSIRVLRHGLEVSEMAVSELPGNPNAVWTVKKRVDDEYDAYIIVSFVNATLVLSIGETVEEVADSGFLGITPTLSCSALGDDAAVQVYPNGVRHIRSDKRLQDWKVTGKKQIVKCAVNQRQVVIALTGGELVYFEMDATGELKEYDTHKEMASDVVCMALGNAPSGEQMSRFLAVGLADNTVRIISLDPDDGLSPLSMQALPAAAESLCIVEMGAGEDDSARGTLYLNIGLTNGVLLRTVLDPVTGDLSDTRTRYLGSRPVKLFRIKMQGNQAVLAMSSRSWLSYSYQNRFHLTPLSYESLEFASGFSSEQCPEGIVAISSNTLRILALEKLGAVFNQVSFPVEYTPRKFIVHPESSNLIILETEHNAYTEETKRQRRIQMAEEMQEAAGEEEEELAKEMAQAFLNEDLPERVFSAPKAGAGMWASLLRLLDPVEGKTHLILRLEQNLAAVSVALVKFANQPDTQQFLVVGVAKDLQLNPRQVGCGYIYTYKVDTSCTSLELVHKTQVDEVPTAICGFQGRLLVGVGRMLRLYDMGKKKLLRKCENKHIPNLIVDIRAMGHRIFVSDVQESVYMVRYKRAENQLIIFADDTQPRWITTTCVLDYNTVACADKFGNISVIRLSQNISDDVDEDPTGNKALWDRGLLNGASQKADFIANFHIGEVCMSLQKATLIPGGSESLVYTTLSGTVGVLVPFTSHEDQDFFQHLEMHMRSENAPLCGRDHLSFRSYYYPLKNVLDGDLCEQYNAIDASKQKSIAEDLDRTSSEVSKKLEDIRTRYAF
;
A
#
# COMPACT_ATOMS: atom_id res chain seq x y z
N GLU A 1 29.84 -25.82 3.91
CA GLU A 1 29.19 -24.88 4.85
C GLU A 1 30.14 -24.60 6.01
N ALA A 2 30.70 -23.39 6.08
CA ALA A 2 31.41 -22.95 7.27
C ALA A 2 30.35 -22.66 8.34
N ARG A 3 30.30 -23.46 9.42
CA ARG A 3 29.41 -23.17 10.55
C ARG A 3 29.93 -21.89 11.23
N LEU A 4 29.26 -20.77 11.00
CA LEU A 4 29.46 -19.53 11.78
C LEU A 4 29.23 -19.86 13.26
N THR A 5 30.27 -19.70 14.07
CA THR A 5 30.20 -19.83 15.54
C THR A 5 30.28 -18.45 16.16
N ILE A 6 29.31 -18.10 17.00
CA ILE A 6 29.28 -16.83 17.73
C ILE A 6 30.04 -17.02 19.06
N SER A 7 31.01 -16.14 19.35
CA SER A 7 31.75 -16.12 20.62
C SER A 7 30.95 -15.43 21.73
N SER A 8 31.43 -15.50 22.97
CA SER A 8 30.87 -14.69 24.06
C SER A 8 31.06 -13.19 23.77
N PRO A 9 30.13 -12.32 24.21
CA PRO A 9 30.26 -10.88 24.02
C PRO A 9 31.46 -10.35 24.81
N LEU A 10 32.15 -9.36 24.23
CA LEU A 10 33.23 -8.64 24.89
C LEU A 10 32.73 -7.23 25.22
N GLU A 11 32.92 -6.82 26.47
CA GLU A 11 32.43 -5.55 26.98
C GLU A 11 33.35 -4.40 26.56
N ALA A 12 32.73 -3.29 26.13
CA ALA A 12 33.40 -2.02 25.81
C ALA A 12 32.62 -0.85 26.43
N HIS A 13 32.24 -0.99 27.71
CA HIS A 13 31.37 -0.03 28.40
C HIS A 13 32.12 1.25 28.78
N LYS A 14 31.50 2.40 28.51
CA LYS A 14 31.94 3.72 28.97
C LYS A 14 30.74 4.47 29.56
N SER A 15 30.86 4.89 30.81
CA SER A 15 29.80 5.64 31.51
C SER A 15 29.72 7.07 30.98
N ASN A 16 28.52 7.66 31.05
CA ASN A 16 28.25 9.07 30.71
C ASN A 16 28.59 9.46 29.26
N THR A 17 28.56 8.50 28.34
CA THR A 17 28.89 8.74 26.93
C THR A 17 27.69 8.48 26.03
N LEU A 18 27.40 9.45 25.15
CA LEU A 18 26.42 9.34 24.06
C LEU A 18 27.14 8.90 22.80
N VAL A 19 26.62 7.88 22.12
CA VAL A 19 27.14 7.41 20.82
C VAL A 19 26.19 7.86 19.72
N TYR A 20 26.68 8.67 18.80
CA TYR A 20 25.90 9.19 17.67
C TYR A 20 25.82 8.17 16.53
N HIS A 21 26.98 7.61 16.15
CA HIS A 21 27.11 6.64 15.08
C HIS A 21 28.35 5.77 15.29
N MET A 22 28.33 4.54 14.78
CA MET A 22 29.43 3.59 14.85
C MET A 22 29.60 2.87 13.52
N VAL A 23 30.86 2.69 13.09
CA VAL A 23 31.22 2.01 11.84
C VAL A 23 32.44 1.12 12.06
N GLY A 24 32.41 -0.06 11.43
CA GLY A 24 33.60 -0.91 11.33
C GLY A 24 34.60 -0.33 10.33
N VAL A 25 35.86 -0.21 10.74
CA VAL A 25 36.95 0.29 9.90
C VAL A 25 37.54 -0.88 9.13
N ASP A 26 37.68 -0.74 7.82
CA ASP A 26 38.28 -1.77 6.98
C ASP A 26 39.80 -1.74 7.15
N VAL A 27 40.34 -2.69 7.93
CA VAL A 27 41.78 -2.81 8.23
C VAL A 27 42.43 -4.01 7.52
N GLY A 28 41.74 -4.61 6.53
CA GLY A 28 42.19 -5.84 5.90
C GLY A 28 42.18 -7.03 6.87
N PHE A 29 43.37 -7.47 7.31
CA PHE A 29 43.55 -8.64 8.18
C PHE A 29 44.15 -8.30 9.56
N GLU A 30 44.31 -7.02 9.88
CA GLU A 30 44.75 -6.57 11.20
C GLU A 30 43.64 -6.73 12.27
N ASN A 31 43.98 -6.42 13.52
CA ASN A 31 43.00 -6.39 14.60
C ASN A 31 41.80 -5.48 14.24
N PRO A 32 40.55 -5.97 14.31
CA PRO A 32 39.38 -5.19 13.93
C PRO A 32 39.26 -3.88 14.72
N LEU A 33 38.94 -2.81 14.00
CA LEU A 33 38.73 -1.48 14.55
C LEU A 33 37.27 -1.04 14.36
N PHE A 34 36.72 -0.40 15.39
CA PHE A 34 35.41 0.24 15.36
C PHE A 34 35.57 1.71 15.67
N ALA A 35 35.20 2.57 14.72
CA ALA A 35 35.18 4.01 14.90
C ALA A 35 33.78 4.45 15.33
N CYS A 36 33.68 5.29 16.35
CA CYS A 36 32.41 5.87 16.76
C CYS A 36 32.52 7.32 17.22
N LEU A 37 31.40 8.02 17.08
CA LEU A 37 31.23 9.41 17.48
C LEU A 37 30.68 9.48 18.90
N GLU A 38 31.48 9.97 19.84
CA GLU A 38 31.18 10.00 21.27
C GLU A 38 31.09 11.44 21.82
N ILE A 39 30.14 11.69 22.71
CA ILE A 39 30.06 12.92 23.53
C ILE A 39 29.97 12.53 25.01
N ASP A 40 30.82 13.12 25.85
CA ASP A 40 30.75 12.98 27.31
C ASP A 40 29.89 14.11 27.90
N TYR A 41 28.86 13.75 28.66
CA TYR A 41 27.91 14.71 29.26
C TYR A 41 28.07 14.86 30.78
N GLU A 42 29.07 14.24 31.41
CA GLU A 42 29.27 14.30 32.86
C GLU A 42 29.52 15.74 33.36
N GLU A 43 30.36 16.51 32.64
CA GLU A 43 30.64 17.92 32.97
C GLU A 43 29.41 18.81 32.73
N ALA A 44 28.64 18.50 31.68
CA ALA A 44 27.43 19.23 31.34
C ALA A 44 26.32 19.09 32.39
N ASP A 45 26.14 17.89 32.95
CA ASP A 45 25.12 17.62 33.98
C ASP A 45 25.49 18.23 35.35
N THR A 46 26.79 18.41 35.62
CA THR A 46 27.27 18.95 36.90
C THR A 46 27.37 20.47 36.91
N ASP A 47 27.49 21.10 35.74
CA ASP A 47 27.61 22.55 35.60
C ASP A 47 26.24 23.27 35.56
N VAL A 48 25.91 23.92 36.68
CA VAL A 48 24.69 24.73 36.81
C VAL A 48 24.72 25.99 35.93
N THR A 49 25.89 26.43 35.45
CA THR A 49 26.01 27.64 34.62
C THR A 49 25.64 27.40 33.16
N GLY A 50 25.71 26.16 32.69
CA GLY A 50 25.46 25.77 31.30
C GLY A 50 26.61 26.11 30.34
N GLU A 51 27.75 26.62 30.83
CA GLU A 51 28.92 26.87 29.99
C GLU A 51 29.57 25.58 29.49
N ALA A 52 29.54 24.52 30.30
CA ALA A 52 30.09 23.22 29.95
C ALA A 52 29.40 22.66 28.70
N VAL A 53 28.06 22.75 28.62
CA VAL A 53 27.27 22.30 27.46
C VAL A 53 27.76 22.91 26.14
N HIS A 54 28.13 24.18 26.15
CA HIS A 54 28.62 24.89 24.97
C HIS A 54 30.08 24.58 24.63
N LYS A 55 30.88 24.12 25.61
CA LYS A 55 32.29 23.76 25.42
C LYS A 55 32.49 22.29 25.07
N THR A 56 31.53 21.43 25.39
CA THR A 56 31.62 20.00 25.13
C THR A 56 31.61 19.72 23.62
N GLN A 57 32.73 19.18 23.13
CA GLN A 57 32.89 18.78 21.74
C GLN A 57 32.64 17.29 21.53
N GLN A 58 32.26 16.92 20.31
CA GLN A 58 32.20 15.53 19.90
C GLN A 58 33.60 14.97 19.69
N THR A 59 33.79 13.70 20.01
CA THR A 59 35.07 13.00 19.87
C THR A 59 34.91 11.80 18.95
N LEU A 60 35.87 11.62 18.03
CA LEU A 60 35.99 10.40 17.24
C LEU A 60 36.89 9.42 18.01
N THR A 61 36.35 8.25 18.33
CA THR A 61 37.03 7.24 19.13
C THR A 61 37.16 5.93 18.35
N PHE A 62 38.31 5.29 18.46
CA PHE A 62 38.58 3.98 17.85
C PHE A 62 38.74 2.92 18.94
N TYR A 63 37.88 1.90 18.86
CA TYR A 63 37.96 0.69 19.67
C TYR A 63 38.64 -0.41 18.88
N GLU A 64 39.67 -1.03 19.46
CA GLU A 64 40.39 -2.16 18.88
C GLU A 64 40.00 -3.45 19.58
N LEU A 65 39.63 -4.44 18.77
CA LEU A 65 39.46 -5.81 19.21
C LEU A 65 40.80 -6.54 19.07
N ASP A 66 41.49 -6.76 20.20
CA ASP A 66 42.69 -7.59 20.20
C ASP A 66 42.28 -9.07 20.16
N LEU A 67 42.43 -9.71 18.99
CA LEU A 67 42.11 -11.12 18.80
C LEU A 67 43.02 -12.06 19.59
N GLY A 68 44.25 -11.63 19.90
CA GLY A 68 45.21 -12.42 20.68
C GLY A 68 44.91 -12.40 22.17
N LEU A 69 44.52 -11.24 22.70
CA LEU A 69 44.16 -11.06 24.12
C LEU A 69 42.66 -11.22 24.40
N ASN A 70 41.83 -11.29 23.36
CA ASN A 70 40.37 -11.44 23.42
C ASN A 70 39.68 -10.39 24.31
N HIS A 71 40.05 -9.11 24.12
CA HIS A 71 39.41 -7.97 24.79
C HIS A 71 39.34 -6.77 23.85
N VAL A 72 38.44 -5.83 24.16
CA VAL A 72 38.29 -4.57 23.41
C VAL A 72 38.94 -3.44 24.21
N VAL A 73 39.75 -2.61 23.57
CA VAL A 73 40.40 -1.44 24.18
C VAL A 73 40.12 -0.19 23.38
N ARG A 74 39.87 0.94 24.07
CA ARG A 74 39.82 2.26 23.44
C ARG A 74 41.23 2.70 23.10
N LYS A 75 41.61 2.56 21.83
CA LYS A 75 42.97 2.78 21.34
C LYS A 75 43.25 4.27 21.08
N TYR A 76 42.27 4.97 20.52
CA TYR A 76 42.44 6.35 20.07
C TYR A 76 41.19 7.18 20.36
N SER A 77 41.38 8.48 20.56
CA SER A 77 40.30 9.43 20.77
C SER A 77 40.76 10.85 20.46
N GLU A 78 40.05 11.54 19.59
CA GLU A 78 40.31 12.94 19.27
C GLU A 78 39.04 13.76 19.16
N PRO A 79 39.06 15.04 19.62
CA PRO A 79 37.93 15.94 19.44
C PRO A 79 37.77 16.33 17.96
N LEU A 80 36.51 16.53 17.57
CA LEU A 80 36.10 17.09 16.30
C LEU A 80 35.80 18.58 16.48
N GLU A 81 36.05 19.35 15.43
CA GLU A 81 35.77 20.78 15.41
C GLU A 81 34.27 21.07 15.32
N GLU A 82 33.57 20.30 14.49
CA GLU A 82 32.13 20.39 14.25
C GLU A 82 31.41 19.12 14.68
N HIS A 83 30.10 19.23 14.93
CA HIS A 83 29.26 18.07 15.21
C HIS A 83 28.96 17.29 13.93
N ALA A 84 29.35 16.02 13.95
CA ALA A 84 29.11 15.04 12.91
C ALA A 84 27.84 14.22 13.18
N ASN A 85 27.13 13.88 12.10
CA ASN A 85 25.90 13.09 12.17
C ASN A 85 26.14 11.58 11.95
N PHE A 86 26.92 11.19 10.93
CA PHE A 86 27.29 9.78 10.71
C PHE A 86 28.68 9.63 10.06
N LEU A 87 29.15 8.36 10.02
CA LEU A 87 30.45 7.97 9.50
C LEU A 87 30.29 7.05 8.28
N VAL A 88 31.26 7.07 7.36
CA VAL A 88 31.36 6.15 6.23
C VAL A 88 32.68 5.39 6.29
N SER A 89 32.62 4.06 6.18
CA SER A 89 33.81 3.21 6.13
C SER A 89 34.53 3.38 4.79
N VAL A 90 35.80 3.77 4.82
CA VAL A 90 36.65 3.79 3.63
C VAL A 90 37.31 2.42 3.45
N PRO A 91 37.29 1.83 2.23
CA PRO A 91 37.96 0.55 1.98
C PRO A 91 39.44 0.60 2.35
N GLY A 92 39.94 -0.49 2.92
CA GLY A 92 41.31 -0.59 3.41
C GLY A 92 42.07 -1.81 2.89
N GLY A 93 43.26 -2.01 3.44
CA GLY A 93 44.15 -3.11 3.05
C GLY A 93 44.71 -2.92 1.64
N ASN A 94 44.52 -3.90 0.77
CA ASN A 94 45.01 -3.81 -0.62
C ASN A 94 44.14 -2.96 -1.54
N ASP A 95 42.95 -2.56 -1.07
CA ASP A 95 41.93 -1.94 -1.92
C ASP A 95 41.73 -0.44 -1.64
N GLY A 96 42.43 0.12 -0.64
CA GLY A 96 42.31 1.54 -0.28
C GLY A 96 43.04 1.88 1.02
N PRO A 97 42.99 3.16 1.44
CA PRO A 97 43.82 3.71 2.51
C PRO A 97 43.28 3.44 3.93
N SER A 98 42.16 2.73 4.07
CA SER A 98 41.41 2.58 5.33
C SER A 98 40.87 3.93 5.84
N GLY A 99 40.49 4.01 7.12
CA GLY A 99 39.98 5.22 7.75
C GLY A 99 38.46 5.43 7.60
N VAL A 100 38.01 6.64 7.95
CA VAL A 100 36.60 7.00 7.96
C VAL A 100 36.37 8.38 7.35
N LEU A 101 35.24 8.53 6.65
CA LEU A 101 34.69 9.84 6.28
C LEU A 101 33.66 10.25 7.32
N ILE A 102 33.80 11.46 7.83
CA ILE A 102 32.98 12.06 8.87
C ILE A 102 32.08 13.10 8.19
N CYS A 103 30.78 12.81 8.16
CA CYS A 103 29.79 13.74 7.64
C CYS A 103 29.40 14.72 8.76
N SER A 104 29.64 16.01 8.54
CA SER A 104 29.33 17.08 9.50
C SER A 104 28.46 18.16 8.84
N GLU A 105 27.95 19.09 9.63
CA GLU A 105 27.22 20.24 9.08
C GLU A 105 28.14 21.06 8.16
N ASN A 106 27.74 21.22 6.90
CA ASN A 106 28.46 21.88 5.79
C ASN A 106 29.80 21.28 5.38
N TYR A 107 30.31 20.23 6.03
CA TYR A 107 31.64 19.69 5.77
C TYR A 107 31.67 18.16 5.67
N LEU A 108 32.56 17.66 4.81
CA LEU A 108 32.98 16.26 4.76
C LEU A 108 34.45 16.18 5.15
N THR A 109 34.76 15.38 6.18
CA THR A 109 36.14 15.27 6.70
C THR A 109 36.64 13.84 6.61
N TYR A 110 37.78 13.61 5.96
CA TYR A 110 38.47 12.32 5.99
C TYR A 110 39.46 12.30 7.15
N LYS A 111 39.40 11.23 7.94
CA LYS A 111 40.29 11.03 9.08
C LYS A 111 40.71 9.57 9.19
N ASN A 112 42.01 9.35 9.38
CA ASN A 112 42.59 8.03 9.59
C ASN A 112 43.55 8.06 10.80
N LEU A 113 43.89 6.89 11.32
CA LEU A 113 44.88 6.75 12.39
C LEU A 113 46.31 6.95 11.86
N GLY A 114 47.19 7.48 12.70
CA GLY A 114 48.62 7.62 12.40
C GLY A 114 49.00 9.03 11.94
N ASP A 115 49.89 9.11 10.95
CA ASP A 115 50.46 10.37 10.47
C ASP A 115 49.61 11.08 9.40
N GLN A 116 48.41 10.55 9.09
CA GLN A 116 47.48 11.16 8.13
C GLN A 116 46.89 12.44 8.71
N HIS A 117 46.99 13.54 7.96
CA HIS A 117 46.35 14.81 8.32
C HIS A 117 44.84 14.79 8.03
N ASP A 118 44.08 15.55 8.83
CA ASP A 118 42.65 15.76 8.64
C ASP A 118 42.41 16.54 7.34
N ILE A 119 41.65 15.94 6.40
CA ILE A 119 41.32 16.57 5.11
C ILE A 119 39.85 16.94 5.13
N ARG A 120 39.54 18.21 4.90
CA ARG A 120 38.18 18.76 4.97
C ARG A 120 37.76 19.30 3.61
N CYS A 121 36.54 19.01 3.20
CA CYS A 121 35.94 19.58 2.00
C CYS A 121 34.54 20.15 2.34
N PRO A 122 34.23 21.41 1.98
CA PRO A 122 32.89 21.95 2.17
C PRO A 122 31.89 21.29 1.22
N ILE A 123 30.66 21.09 1.69
CA ILE A 123 29.56 20.55 0.89
C ILE A 123 29.12 21.60 -0.15
N PRO A 124 29.12 21.29 -1.45
CA PRO A 124 28.65 22.22 -2.47
C PRO A 124 27.17 22.56 -2.29
N ARG A 125 26.81 23.83 -2.48
CA ARG A 125 25.43 24.33 -2.43
C ARG A 125 24.85 24.57 -3.81
N ARG A 126 23.53 24.50 -3.95
CA ARG A 126 22.86 24.87 -5.20
C ARG A 126 23.04 26.37 -5.46
N ARG A 127 23.27 26.75 -6.71
CA ARG A 127 23.28 28.16 -7.12
C ARG A 127 21.91 28.78 -6.85
N ASN A 128 21.91 29.95 -6.22
CA ASN A 128 20.72 30.77 -6.00
C ASN A 128 19.61 30.05 -5.24
N ASP A 129 20.00 29.29 -4.20
CA ASP A 129 19.04 28.54 -3.40
C ASP A 129 18.04 29.46 -2.71
N LEU A 130 16.75 29.10 -2.79
CA LEU A 130 15.67 29.83 -2.13
C LEU A 130 15.56 29.49 -0.64
N ASP A 131 16.32 28.49 -0.17
CA ASP A 131 16.43 28.13 1.23
C ASP A 131 16.90 29.32 2.10
N ASP A 132 16.72 29.18 3.41
CA ASP A 132 17.28 30.13 4.38
C ASP A 132 18.81 30.03 4.41
N PRO A 133 19.58 31.12 4.13
CA PRO A 133 21.04 31.07 4.13
C PRO A 133 21.66 30.66 5.47
N GLU A 134 20.98 30.95 6.59
CA GLU A 134 21.44 30.59 7.95
C GLU A 134 21.38 29.08 8.22
N ARG A 135 20.67 28.33 7.37
CA ARG A 135 20.53 26.88 7.52
C ARG A 135 21.77 26.16 7.00
N GLY A 136 22.33 25.26 7.81
CA GLY A 136 23.37 24.34 7.36
C GLY A 136 22.83 23.20 6.50
N MET A 137 23.74 22.49 5.84
CA MET A 137 23.47 21.32 5.02
C MET A 137 24.17 20.09 5.59
N ILE A 138 23.50 18.94 5.62
CA ILE A 138 24.10 17.66 5.99
C ILE A 138 23.85 16.61 4.92
N PHE A 139 24.64 15.54 4.96
CA PHE A 139 24.31 14.30 4.26
C PHE A 139 23.29 13.50 5.08
N VAL A 140 22.35 12.82 4.41
CA VAL A 140 21.35 11.96 5.06
C VAL A 140 21.69 10.48 4.97
N CYS A 141 22.38 10.07 3.90
CA CYS A 141 22.79 8.70 3.69
C CYS A 141 24.00 8.61 2.75
N SER A 142 24.66 7.45 2.73
CA SER A 142 25.78 7.18 1.83
C SER A 142 25.72 5.74 1.30
N ALA A 143 26.15 5.52 0.08
CA ALA A 143 26.42 4.20 -0.48
C ALA A 143 27.90 4.08 -0.87
N THR A 144 28.53 2.99 -0.45
CA THR A 144 29.91 2.67 -0.82
C THR A 144 29.91 1.63 -1.94
N HIS A 145 30.57 1.94 -3.06
CA HIS A 145 30.76 0.98 -4.14
C HIS A 145 32.23 0.68 -4.35
N LYS A 146 32.57 -0.61 -4.37
CA LYS A 146 33.93 -1.11 -4.53
C LYS A 146 34.01 -2.00 -5.76
N THR A 147 34.89 -1.63 -6.68
CA THR A 147 35.30 -2.45 -7.82
C THR A 147 36.75 -2.91 -7.60
N LYS A 148 37.27 -3.78 -8.49
CA LYS A 148 38.67 -4.23 -8.38
C LYS A 148 39.70 -3.13 -8.70
N SER A 149 39.29 -2.09 -9.41
CA SER A 149 40.18 -1.03 -9.90
C SER A 149 40.04 0.26 -9.11
N MET A 150 38.85 0.56 -8.60
CA MET A 150 38.54 1.81 -7.91
C MET A 150 37.39 1.62 -6.92
N PHE A 151 37.28 2.53 -5.97
CA PHE A 151 36.12 2.69 -5.11
C PHE A 151 35.62 4.13 -5.20
N PHE A 152 34.33 4.33 -4.97
CA PHE A 152 33.73 5.64 -4.85
C PHE A 152 32.55 5.57 -3.89
N PHE A 153 32.11 6.74 -3.43
CA PHE A 153 30.94 6.87 -2.58
C PHE A 153 29.88 7.71 -3.29
N LEU A 154 28.62 7.39 -3.04
CA LEU A 154 27.49 8.24 -3.37
C LEU A 154 26.92 8.76 -2.05
N ALA A 155 27.04 10.06 -1.79
CA ALA A 155 26.52 10.70 -0.58
C ALA A 155 25.36 11.63 -0.94
N GLN A 156 24.22 11.49 -0.26
CA GLN A 156 23.02 12.28 -0.57
C GLN A 156 22.78 13.37 0.47
N THR A 157 22.49 14.60 0.04
CA THR A 157 22.13 15.72 0.92
C THR A 157 20.65 15.72 1.32
N GLU A 158 20.25 16.57 2.27
CA GLU A 158 18.85 16.75 2.67
C GLU A 158 17.91 17.26 1.57
N GLN A 159 18.44 17.80 0.47
CA GLN A 159 17.67 18.25 -0.69
C GLN A 159 17.50 17.14 -1.74
N GLY A 160 18.18 16.01 -1.56
CA GLY A 160 18.15 14.87 -2.47
C GLY A 160 19.31 14.83 -3.48
N ASP A 161 20.27 15.75 -3.37
CA ASP A 161 21.41 15.81 -4.28
C ASP A 161 22.40 14.71 -3.96
N ILE A 162 22.72 13.87 -4.95
CA ILE A 162 23.74 12.85 -4.83
C ILE A 162 25.07 13.43 -5.31
N PHE A 163 26.09 13.34 -4.46
CA PHE A 163 27.47 13.61 -4.80
C PHE A 163 28.25 12.31 -4.95
N LYS A 164 28.99 12.20 -6.05
CA LYS A 164 30.05 11.20 -6.18
C LYS A 164 31.27 11.73 -5.44
N VAL A 165 31.70 11.00 -4.41
CA VAL A 165 32.91 11.29 -3.63
C VAL A 165 33.99 10.30 -4.02
N THR A 166 35.15 10.82 -4.38
CA THR A 166 36.37 10.06 -4.70
C THR A 166 37.51 10.57 -3.83
N LEU A 167 38.43 9.67 -3.49
CA LEU A 167 39.62 9.99 -2.72
C LEU A 167 40.83 9.82 -3.63
N GLU A 168 41.65 10.86 -3.75
CA GLU A 168 42.95 10.75 -4.39
C GLU A 168 43.98 10.26 -3.37
N ILE A 169 44.72 9.24 -3.76
CA ILE A 169 45.68 8.55 -2.90
C ILE A 169 47.04 8.66 -3.57
N ASP A 170 48.02 9.18 -2.84
CA ASP A 170 49.42 9.14 -3.24
C ASP A 170 50.17 8.27 -2.24
N GLU A 171 50.86 7.25 -2.75
CA GLU A 171 51.42 6.15 -1.98
C GLU A 171 50.34 5.46 -1.11
N ASP A 172 50.39 5.66 0.22
CA ASP A 172 49.44 5.12 1.21
C ASP A 172 48.65 6.24 1.93
N MET A 173 48.83 7.51 1.53
CA MET A 173 48.21 8.68 2.16
C MET A 173 47.17 9.31 1.23
N VAL A 174 46.07 9.77 1.82
CA VAL A 174 45.06 10.53 1.06
C VAL A 174 45.56 11.96 0.92
N THR A 175 45.46 12.52 -0.28
CA THR A 175 45.91 13.88 -0.61
C THR A 175 44.76 14.87 -0.64
N GLU A 176 43.65 14.51 -1.29
CA GLU A 176 42.47 15.35 -1.43
C GLU A 176 41.17 14.54 -1.54
N ILE A 177 40.07 15.15 -1.12
CA ILE A 177 38.71 14.64 -1.31
C ILE A 177 38.11 15.39 -2.49
N LYS A 178 37.65 14.64 -3.48
CA LYS A 178 36.95 15.18 -4.65
C LYS A 178 35.46 14.90 -4.55
N LEU A 179 34.65 15.94 -4.73
CA LEU A 179 33.20 15.86 -4.77
C LEU A 179 32.71 16.35 -6.13
N LYS A 180 31.83 15.57 -6.76
CA LYS A 180 31.20 15.92 -8.02
C LYS A 180 29.70 15.65 -7.96
N TYR A 181 28.91 16.59 -8.46
CA TYR A 181 27.45 16.44 -8.47
C TYR A 181 27.03 15.36 -9.48
N PHE A 182 26.36 14.32 -8.98
CA PHE A 182 26.04 13.12 -9.74
C PHE A 182 24.64 13.19 -10.38
N ASP A 183 23.59 13.28 -9.58
CA ASP A 183 22.19 13.45 -10.01
C ASP A 183 21.33 13.79 -8.78
N THR A 184 20.08 14.23 -8.98
CA THR A 184 19.13 14.48 -7.89
C THR A 184 18.05 13.40 -7.88
N VAL A 185 17.83 12.79 -6.73
CA VAL A 185 16.73 11.82 -6.50
C VAL A 185 16.00 12.18 -5.20
N PRO A 186 14.79 11.65 -4.95
CA PRO A 186 14.11 11.89 -3.69
C PRO A 186 14.94 11.49 -2.48
N VAL A 187 14.81 12.24 -1.38
CA VAL A 187 15.55 12.02 -0.13
C VAL A 187 15.37 10.57 0.34
N ALA A 188 16.49 9.89 0.58
CA ALA A 188 16.54 8.48 0.91
C ALA A 188 17.04 8.25 2.33
N THR A 189 16.47 7.22 2.97
CA THR A 189 17.00 6.69 4.22
C THR A 189 18.24 5.81 3.96
N ALA A 190 18.25 5.10 2.83
CA ALA A 190 19.37 4.26 2.43
C ALA A 190 19.49 4.19 0.90
N MET A 191 20.72 4.04 0.43
CA MET A 191 21.05 3.81 -0.98
C MET A 191 21.88 2.53 -1.12
N CYS A 192 21.58 1.72 -2.13
CA CYS A 192 22.29 0.48 -2.41
C CYS A 192 22.77 0.45 -3.86
N VAL A 193 24.09 0.46 -4.06
CA VAL A 193 24.71 0.32 -5.39
C VAL A 193 25.02 -1.14 -5.67
N MET A 194 24.39 -1.69 -6.70
CA MET A 194 24.53 -3.09 -7.11
C MET A 194 25.62 -3.26 -8.18
N LYS A 195 26.26 -4.44 -8.19
CA LYS A 195 27.38 -4.77 -9.11
C LYS A 195 27.01 -4.75 -10.59
N THR A 196 25.74 -4.96 -10.92
CA THR A 196 25.22 -4.96 -12.29
C THR A 196 24.91 -3.56 -12.82
N GLY A 197 25.28 -2.50 -12.08
CA GLY A 197 25.06 -1.11 -12.49
C GLY A 197 23.66 -0.60 -12.15
N PHE A 198 23.11 -0.98 -11.00
CA PHE A 198 21.84 -0.46 -10.50
C PHE A 198 22.03 0.30 -9.20
N LEU A 199 21.22 1.33 -8.99
CA LEU A 199 21.12 2.10 -7.76
C LEU A 199 19.68 1.96 -7.24
N PHE A 200 19.53 1.30 -6.10
CA PHE A 200 18.26 1.27 -5.37
C PHE A 200 18.24 2.41 -4.33
N VAL A 201 17.16 3.19 -4.37
CA VAL A 201 16.95 4.37 -3.53
C VAL A 201 15.71 4.15 -2.67
N ALA A 202 15.95 3.83 -1.39
CA ALA A 202 14.90 3.68 -0.40
C ALA A 202 14.52 5.06 0.15
N ALA A 203 13.58 5.73 -0.53
CA ALA A 203 13.05 7.03 -0.10
C ALA A 203 12.55 6.99 1.37
N GLU A 204 12.79 8.07 2.13
CA GLU A 204 12.31 8.17 3.53
C GLU A 204 10.78 8.11 3.63
N PHE A 205 10.12 8.66 2.62
CA PHE A 205 8.68 8.78 2.50
C PHE A 205 8.30 8.72 1.01
N GLY A 206 7.11 8.22 0.71
CA GLY A 206 6.61 7.99 -0.64
C GLY A 206 7.26 6.78 -1.31
N ASN A 207 7.07 6.69 -2.63
CA ASN A 207 7.56 5.58 -3.45
C ASN A 207 9.10 5.45 -3.40
N HIS A 208 9.58 4.22 -3.56
CA HIS A 208 10.99 3.89 -3.69
C HIS A 208 11.34 3.72 -5.17
N TYR A 209 12.63 3.87 -5.51
CA TYR A 209 13.05 3.92 -6.91
C TYR A 209 14.22 2.99 -7.16
N LEU A 210 14.19 2.33 -8.31
CA LEU A 210 15.30 1.57 -8.86
C LEU A 210 15.78 2.26 -10.13
N TYR A 211 17.03 2.70 -10.12
CA TYR A 211 17.68 3.33 -11.26
C TYR A 211 18.76 2.42 -11.85
N GLN A 212 18.97 2.52 -13.17
CA GLN A 212 20.15 2.00 -13.84
C GLN A 212 21.19 3.10 -13.99
N ILE A 213 22.44 2.79 -13.66
CA ILE A 213 23.58 3.68 -13.82
C ILE A 213 24.03 3.58 -15.28
N ALA A 214 23.69 4.59 -16.08
CA ALA A 214 24.12 4.69 -17.48
C ALA A 214 25.57 5.18 -17.59
N HIS A 215 25.93 6.16 -16.74
CA HIS A 215 27.24 6.79 -16.72
C HIS A 215 27.74 6.94 -15.28
N LEU A 216 29.07 6.85 -15.09
CA LEU A 216 29.72 6.99 -13.78
C LEU A 216 29.98 8.44 -13.38
N GLY A 217 29.60 9.42 -14.21
CA GLY A 217 29.73 10.85 -13.93
C GLY A 217 31.14 11.41 -14.04
N ASP A 218 32.07 10.71 -14.71
CA ASP A 218 33.48 11.17 -14.85
C ASP A 218 33.69 12.03 -16.12
N ASP A 219 33.07 11.67 -17.25
CA ASP A 219 33.32 12.25 -18.58
C ASP A 219 32.28 13.32 -19.00
N ASP A 220 31.94 14.25 -18.12
CA ASP A 220 31.03 15.36 -18.41
C ASP A 220 31.63 16.74 -18.06
N ASP A 221 31.07 17.80 -18.63
CA ASP A 221 31.51 19.21 -18.44
C ASP A 221 31.14 19.78 -17.05
N GLU A 222 30.85 18.94 -16.07
CA GLU A 222 30.43 19.34 -14.73
C GLU A 222 31.64 19.66 -13.84
N PRO A 223 31.56 20.69 -12.99
CA PRO A 223 32.65 21.07 -12.12
C PRO A 223 32.92 19.99 -11.06
N GLU A 224 34.18 19.63 -10.92
CA GLU A 224 34.68 18.78 -9.85
C GLU A 224 35.32 19.65 -8.76
N PHE A 225 34.89 19.45 -7.52
CA PHE A 225 35.33 20.24 -6.37
C PHE A 225 36.35 19.45 -5.56
N SER A 226 37.51 20.04 -5.28
CA SER A 226 38.56 19.41 -4.46
C SER A 226 38.77 20.18 -3.15
N SER A 227 39.06 19.45 -2.07
CA SER A 227 39.51 20.00 -0.79
C SER A 227 40.80 20.83 -0.88
N ALA A 228 41.62 20.63 -1.91
CA ALA A 228 42.87 21.38 -2.09
C ALA A 228 42.68 22.75 -2.74
N MET A 229 41.49 23.05 -3.27
CA MET A 229 41.20 24.36 -3.86
C MET A 229 41.10 25.43 -2.77
N PRO A 230 41.84 26.55 -2.87
CA PRO A 230 41.81 27.59 -1.85
C PRO A 230 40.47 28.34 -1.92
N LEU A 231 39.69 28.24 -0.85
CA LEU A 231 38.51 29.06 -0.58
C LEU A 231 38.79 29.97 0.62
N GLU A 232 38.17 31.16 0.66
CA GLU A 232 38.20 32.00 1.87
C GLU A 232 37.35 31.35 2.98
N GLU A 233 37.67 31.64 4.26
CA GLU A 233 36.91 31.11 5.39
C GLU A 233 35.45 31.56 5.32
N GLY A 234 34.54 30.60 5.08
CA GLY A 234 33.10 30.85 4.97
C GLY A 234 32.54 30.70 3.55
N ASP A 235 33.39 30.67 2.53
CA ASP A 235 32.96 30.44 1.14
C ASP A 235 32.74 28.95 0.87
N THR A 236 31.81 28.66 -0.06
CA THR A 236 31.46 27.30 -0.46
C THR A 236 31.40 27.17 -1.97
N PHE A 237 31.48 25.93 -2.46
CA PHE A 237 31.32 25.63 -3.88
C PHE A 237 29.86 25.70 -4.30
N PHE A 238 29.59 26.09 -5.55
CA PHE A 238 28.23 26.15 -6.09
C PHE A 238 28.06 25.34 -7.37
N PHE A 239 26.96 24.59 -7.45
CA PHE A 239 26.58 23.80 -8.63
C PHE A 239 25.14 24.11 -9.08
N ALA A 240 24.82 23.77 -10.33
CA ALA A 240 23.46 23.91 -10.86
C ALA A 240 22.77 22.53 -10.89
N PRO A 241 21.60 22.37 -10.25
CA PRO A 241 20.84 21.12 -10.34
C PRO A 241 20.36 20.89 -11.77
N ARG A 242 20.28 19.63 -12.18
CA ARG A 242 19.85 19.24 -13.54
C ARG A 242 19.02 17.95 -13.53
N PRO A 243 18.19 17.70 -14.57
CA PRO A 243 17.48 16.44 -14.73
C PRO A 243 18.43 15.24 -14.85
N LEU A 244 17.92 14.04 -14.56
CA LEU A 244 18.71 12.81 -14.57
C LEU A 244 19.50 12.63 -15.88
N LYS A 245 20.82 12.51 -15.78
CA LYS A 245 21.72 12.17 -16.90
C LYS A 245 22.49 10.89 -16.67
N ASN A 246 22.93 10.66 -15.43
CA ASN A 246 23.73 9.49 -15.06
C ASN A 246 22.84 8.30 -14.71
N LEU A 247 21.62 8.57 -14.24
CA LEU A 247 20.62 7.57 -13.86
C LEU A 247 19.45 7.51 -14.84
N VAL A 248 18.96 6.30 -15.09
CA VAL A 248 17.71 6.04 -15.81
C VAL A 248 16.74 5.31 -14.89
N LEU A 249 15.52 5.82 -14.74
CA LEU A 249 14.49 5.17 -13.93
C LEU A 249 14.06 3.85 -14.59
N VAL A 250 14.18 2.75 -13.86
CA VAL A 250 13.81 1.39 -14.32
C VAL A 250 12.52 0.93 -13.68
N ASP A 251 12.39 1.12 -12.37
CA ASP A 251 11.22 0.70 -11.61
C ASP A 251 10.88 1.70 -10.51
N GLU A 252 9.59 1.83 -10.24
CA GLU A 252 9.03 2.63 -9.16
C GLU A 252 8.20 1.72 -8.26
N MET A 253 8.68 1.52 -7.04
CA MET A 253 8.03 0.66 -6.06
C MET A 253 7.08 1.50 -5.21
N ASP A 254 5.80 1.16 -5.31
CA ASP A 254 4.74 1.89 -4.64
C ASP A 254 4.79 1.72 -3.12
N SER A 255 4.78 2.85 -2.41
CA SER A 255 4.73 2.91 -0.95
C SER A 255 3.68 3.92 -0.49
N LEU A 256 2.85 3.49 0.46
CA LEU A 256 1.77 4.31 1.04
C LEU A 256 2.28 5.21 2.17
N SER A 257 3.53 5.03 2.61
CA SER A 257 4.10 5.81 3.71
C SER A 257 4.35 7.27 3.29
N PRO A 258 4.00 8.28 4.09
CA PRO A 258 3.19 8.22 5.30
C PRO A 258 1.69 8.34 5.01
N ILE A 259 0.85 7.50 5.61
CA ILE A 259 -0.62 7.69 5.57
C ILE A 259 -1.03 8.63 6.70
N LEU A 260 -1.62 9.77 6.37
CA LEU A 260 -2.00 10.80 7.34
C LEU A 260 -3.51 10.80 7.63
N ALA A 261 -4.32 10.45 6.64
CA ALA A 261 -5.76 10.26 6.79
C ALA A 261 -6.27 9.20 5.82
N CYS A 262 -7.28 8.45 6.24
CA CYS A 262 -7.98 7.48 5.39
C CYS A 262 -9.50 7.63 5.57
N GLN A 263 -10.24 7.39 4.50
CA GLN A 263 -11.69 7.21 4.52
C GLN A 263 -12.06 6.00 3.66
N VAL A 264 -12.83 5.07 4.24
CA VAL A 264 -13.45 3.96 3.52
C VAL A 264 -14.85 4.41 3.09
N ALA A 265 -15.09 4.48 1.79
CA ALA A 265 -16.36 4.89 1.20
C ALA A 265 -16.52 4.32 -0.20
N ASP A 266 -17.75 4.12 -0.67
CA ASP A 266 -18.03 3.79 -2.06
C ASP A 266 -18.41 5.07 -2.82
N LEU A 267 -17.39 5.80 -3.33
CA LEU A 267 -17.63 7.04 -4.09
C LEU A 267 -17.77 6.79 -5.59
N ALA A 268 -17.28 5.64 -6.07
CA ALA A 268 -17.33 5.24 -7.47
C ALA A 268 -18.58 4.40 -7.82
N ASN A 269 -19.40 4.02 -6.83
CA ASN A 269 -20.58 3.14 -6.97
C ASN A 269 -20.21 1.77 -7.54
N GLU A 270 -19.12 1.17 -7.05
CA GLU A 270 -18.62 -0.14 -7.48
C GLU A 270 -19.09 -1.29 -6.57
N ASP A 271 -20.06 -1.03 -5.67
CA ASP A 271 -20.56 -1.88 -4.58
C ASP A 271 -19.51 -2.19 -3.49
N THR A 272 -18.25 -2.44 -3.86
CA THR A 272 -17.12 -2.61 -2.94
C THR A 272 -16.55 -1.25 -2.55
N PRO A 273 -16.55 -0.86 -1.26
CA PRO A 273 -15.97 0.41 -0.84
C PRO A 273 -14.48 0.52 -1.17
N GLN A 274 -14.07 1.69 -1.64
CA GLN A 274 -12.67 2.01 -1.90
C GLN A 274 -12.04 2.66 -0.65
N LEU A 275 -10.71 2.56 -0.53
CA LEU A 275 -9.97 3.25 0.51
C LEU A 275 -9.33 4.51 -0.09
N TYR A 276 -9.81 5.67 0.32
CA TYR A 276 -9.25 6.96 -0.03
C TYR A 276 -8.22 7.35 1.02
N MET A 277 -6.96 7.52 0.61
CA MET A 277 -5.85 7.80 1.50
C MET A 277 -5.18 9.12 1.12
N ALA A 278 -4.92 9.95 2.12
CA ALA A 278 -4.04 11.10 2.00
C ALA A 278 -2.64 10.69 2.48
N CYS A 279 -1.70 10.61 1.55
CA CYS A 279 -0.35 10.12 1.83
C CYS A 279 0.76 10.99 1.21
N GLY A 280 1.99 10.81 1.71
CA GLY A 280 3.19 11.46 1.18
C GLY A 280 3.64 12.71 1.96
N ARG A 281 4.76 13.28 1.49
CA ARG A 281 5.50 14.37 2.15
C ARG A 281 5.74 15.53 1.18
N GLY A 282 5.42 16.75 1.61
CA GLY A 282 5.62 17.98 0.83
C GLY A 282 5.12 17.85 -0.61
N PRO A 283 5.95 18.16 -1.62
CA PRO A 283 5.55 18.18 -3.04
C PRO A 283 5.27 16.78 -3.62
N ARG A 284 5.76 15.72 -2.96
CA ARG A 284 5.55 14.31 -3.37
C ARG A 284 4.30 13.69 -2.71
N SER A 285 3.43 14.52 -2.17
CA SER A 285 2.18 14.06 -1.57
C SER A 285 1.15 13.68 -2.64
N SER A 286 0.25 12.75 -2.31
CA SER A 286 -0.82 12.29 -3.20
C SER A 286 -2.07 11.86 -2.41
N ILE A 287 -3.23 11.96 -3.05
CA ILE A 287 -4.43 11.23 -2.66
C ILE A 287 -4.44 9.93 -3.44
N ARG A 288 -4.41 8.79 -2.74
CA ARG A 288 -4.45 7.46 -3.37
C ARG A 288 -5.80 6.80 -3.14
N VAL A 289 -6.33 6.20 -4.19
CA VAL A 289 -7.55 5.39 -4.15
C VAL A 289 -7.12 3.93 -4.26
N LEU A 290 -7.25 3.17 -3.17
CA LEU A 290 -7.03 1.73 -3.21
C LEU A 290 -8.33 1.03 -3.54
N ARG A 291 -8.32 0.26 -4.63
CA ARG A 291 -9.35 -0.69 -4.99
C ARG A 291 -8.83 -2.08 -4.72
N HIS A 292 -9.60 -2.88 -4.01
CA HIS A 292 -9.29 -4.29 -3.90
C HIS A 292 -9.45 -4.95 -5.27
N GLY A 293 -8.36 -5.47 -5.79
CA GLY A 293 -8.29 -6.23 -7.03
C GLY A 293 -6.96 -6.09 -7.76
N LEU A 294 -6.70 -7.04 -8.64
CA LEU A 294 -5.53 -7.06 -9.50
C LEU A 294 -5.58 -5.90 -10.49
N GLU A 295 -4.42 -5.29 -10.72
CA GLU A 295 -4.20 -4.32 -11.79
C GLU A 295 -4.37 -5.00 -13.15
N VAL A 296 -5.09 -4.34 -14.06
CA VAL A 296 -5.38 -4.85 -15.40
C VAL A 296 -4.85 -3.84 -16.41
N SER A 297 -3.86 -4.26 -17.19
CA SER A 297 -3.29 -3.46 -18.28
C SER A 297 -4.08 -3.71 -19.57
N GLU A 298 -4.65 -2.66 -20.16
CA GLU A 298 -5.34 -2.75 -21.45
C GLU A 298 -4.32 -2.66 -22.60
N MET A 299 -4.13 -3.76 -23.32
CA MET A 299 -3.24 -3.80 -24.49
C MET A 299 -3.93 -3.31 -25.76
N ALA A 300 -5.20 -3.66 -25.93
CA ALA A 300 -6.01 -3.23 -27.07
C ALA A 300 -7.51 -3.26 -26.75
N VAL A 301 -8.26 -2.31 -27.31
CA VAL A 301 -9.72 -2.25 -27.25
C VAL A 301 -10.24 -2.06 -28.67
N SER A 302 -11.18 -2.90 -29.08
CA SER A 302 -11.82 -2.84 -30.40
C SER A 302 -13.33 -2.96 -30.25
N GLU A 303 -14.07 -2.08 -30.91
CA GLU A 303 -15.53 -2.17 -30.95
C GLU A 303 -15.97 -3.25 -31.96
N LEU A 304 -16.91 -4.09 -31.54
CA LEU A 304 -17.47 -5.16 -32.36
C LEU A 304 -18.86 -4.78 -32.90
N PRO A 305 -19.21 -5.25 -34.11
CA PRO A 305 -20.53 -5.03 -34.68
C PRO A 305 -21.59 -5.89 -33.96
N GLY A 306 -22.27 -5.30 -32.97
CA GLY A 306 -23.34 -5.95 -32.20
C GLY A 306 -22.85 -6.57 -30.89
N ASN A 307 -23.69 -7.43 -30.29
CA ASN A 307 -23.41 -8.01 -28.97
C ASN A 307 -22.80 -9.42 -29.12
N PRO A 308 -21.48 -9.59 -28.95
CA PRO A 308 -20.86 -10.91 -28.87
C PRO A 308 -21.33 -11.67 -27.61
N ASN A 309 -21.37 -12.99 -27.70
CA ASN A 309 -21.76 -13.87 -26.58
C ASN A 309 -20.61 -14.72 -26.04
N ALA A 310 -19.58 -15.00 -26.84
CA ALA A 310 -18.43 -15.78 -26.44
C ALA A 310 -17.20 -15.47 -27.28
N VAL A 311 -16.02 -15.74 -26.72
CA VAL A 311 -14.74 -15.56 -27.40
C VAL A 311 -13.78 -16.70 -27.07
N TRP A 312 -13.06 -17.21 -28.06
CA TRP A 312 -12.03 -18.23 -27.89
C TRP A 312 -10.77 -17.86 -28.65
N THR A 313 -9.66 -18.41 -28.19
CA THR A 313 -8.35 -18.30 -28.82
C THR A 313 -7.89 -19.71 -29.20
N VAL A 314 -7.30 -19.85 -30.38
CA VAL A 314 -6.89 -21.15 -30.90
C VAL A 314 -5.52 -21.04 -31.55
N LYS A 315 -4.62 -21.92 -31.13
CA LYS A 315 -3.32 -22.15 -31.78
C LYS A 315 -3.47 -22.93 -33.07
N LYS A 316 -2.59 -22.68 -34.02
CA LYS A 316 -2.56 -23.44 -35.28
C LYS A 316 -1.93 -24.82 -35.08
N ARG A 317 -0.89 -24.90 -34.26
CA ARG A 317 -0.28 -26.13 -33.76
C ARG A 317 -0.08 -26.06 -32.26
N VAL A 318 -0.05 -27.21 -31.61
CA VAL A 318 0.21 -27.29 -30.16
C VAL A 318 1.62 -26.78 -29.81
N ASP A 319 2.59 -27.03 -30.69
CA ASP A 319 4.00 -26.60 -30.52
C ASP A 319 4.21 -25.09 -30.74
N ASP A 320 3.22 -24.37 -31.30
CA ASP A 320 3.35 -22.93 -31.51
C ASP A 320 3.32 -22.20 -30.16
N GLU A 321 4.23 -21.25 -29.94
CA GLU A 321 4.26 -20.47 -28.70
C GLU A 321 3.01 -19.59 -28.55
N TYR A 322 2.54 -19.02 -29.67
CA TYR A 322 1.48 -18.02 -29.73
C TYR A 322 0.18 -18.55 -30.37
N ASP A 323 -0.93 -17.89 -30.06
CA ASP A 323 -2.24 -18.15 -30.65
C ASP A 323 -2.32 -17.57 -32.07
N ALA A 324 -3.08 -18.23 -32.94
CA ALA A 324 -3.21 -17.84 -34.34
C ALA A 324 -4.55 -17.16 -34.66
N TYR A 325 -5.63 -17.55 -33.98
CA TYR A 325 -6.97 -17.05 -34.24
C TYR A 325 -7.70 -16.63 -32.95
N ILE A 326 -8.44 -15.52 -33.03
CA ILE A 326 -9.46 -15.11 -32.07
C ILE A 326 -10.82 -15.32 -32.72
N ILE A 327 -11.69 -16.09 -32.07
CA ILE A 327 -12.99 -16.48 -32.61
C ILE A 327 -14.05 -15.86 -31.72
N VAL A 328 -14.85 -14.96 -32.28
CA VAL A 328 -15.91 -14.24 -31.57
C VAL A 328 -17.26 -14.74 -32.07
N SER A 329 -18.04 -15.34 -31.18
CA SER A 329 -19.40 -15.77 -31.50
C SER A 329 -20.41 -14.66 -31.18
N PHE A 330 -21.40 -14.52 -32.04
CA PHE A 330 -22.58 -13.68 -31.89
C PHE A 330 -23.82 -14.58 -31.84
N VAL A 331 -25.00 -13.99 -31.65
CA VAL A 331 -26.27 -14.75 -31.60
C VAL A 331 -26.54 -15.53 -32.90
N ASN A 332 -26.17 -14.97 -34.06
CA ASN A 332 -26.51 -15.54 -35.37
C ASN A 332 -25.28 -15.85 -36.27
N ALA A 333 -24.07 -15.48 -35.86
CA ALA A 333 -22.87 -15.58 -36.69
C ALA A 333 -21.63 -15.77 -35.81
N THR A 334 -20.52 -16.16 -36.42
CA THR A 334 -19.20 -16.24 -35.79
C THR A 334 -18.21 -15.47 -36.64
N LEU A 335 -17.45 -14.57 -36.02
CA LEU A 335 -16.38 -13.80 -36.62
C LEU A 335 -15.04 -14.44 -36.24
N VAL A 336 -14.12 -14.54 -37.20
CA VAL A 336 -12.77 -15.08 -36.97
C VAL A 336 -11.76 -14.01 -37.33
N LEU A 337 -10.89 -13.71 -36.38
CA LEU A 337 -9.80 -12.75 -36.50
C LEU A 337 -8.47 -13.51 -36.46
N SER A 338 -7.52 -13.17 -37.33
CA SER A 338 -6.17 -13.70 -37.25
C SER A 338 -5.27 -12.79 -36.42
N ILE A 339 -4.36 -13.40 -35.67
CA ILE A 339 -3.36 -12.71 -34.84
C ILE A 339 -2.07 -12.64 -35.67
N GLY A 340 -1.66 -11.45 -36.06
CA GLY A 340 -0.39 -11.14 -36.71
C GLY A 340 0.21 -9.87 -36.12
N GLU A 341 0.89 -9.04 -36.93
CA GLU A 341 1.29 -7.68 -36.52
C GLU A 341 0.09 -6.78 -36.22
N THR A 342 -1.01 -7.00 -36.95
CA THR A 342 -2.31 -6.37 -36.73
C THR A 342 -3.40 -7.45 -36.69
N VAL A 343 -4.51 -7.15 -36.00
CA VAL A 343 -5.66 -8.06 -35.89
C VAL A 343 -6.60 -7.79 -37.07
N GLU A 344 -6.72 -8.76 -37.96
CA GLU A 344 -7.55 -8.66 -39.18
C GLU A 344 -8.62 -9.76 -39.25
N GLU A 345 -9.74 -9.46 -39.90
CA GLU A 345 -10.81 -10.43 -40.16
C GLU A 345 -10.42 -11.41 -41.27
N VAL A 346 -10.58 -12.71 -41.01
CA VAL A 346 -10.19 -13.77 -41.95
C VAL A 346 -11.36 -14.71 -42.24
N ALA A 347 -11.74 -14.78 -43.52
CA ALA A 347 -12.83 -15.63 -44.01
C ALA A 347 -12.39 -17.03 -44.46
N ASP A 348 -11.10 -17.27 -44.76
CA ASP A 348 -10.59 -18.54 -45.30
C ASP A 348 -9.99 -19.49 -44.25
N SER A 349 -10.30 -19.24 -42.98
CA SER A 349 -9.81 -19.99 -41.80
C SER A 349 -10.37 -21.42 -41.70
N GLY A 350 -11.44 -21.76 -42.44
CA GLY A 350 -12.11 -23.06 -42.41
C GLY A 350 -13.23 -23.18 -41.38
N PHE A 351 -13.35 -22.22 -40.47
CA PHE A 351 -14.45 -22.11 -39.51
C PHE A 351 -15.76 -21.72 -40.20
N LEU A 352 -16.87 -22.18 -39.62
CA LEU A 352 -18.24 -21.85 -40.03
C LEU A 352 -18.65 -20.51 -39.43
N GLY A 353 -18.67 -19.45 -40.23
CA GLY A 353 -19.03 -18.09 -39.78
C GLY A 353 -20.53 -17.77 -39.78
N ILE A 354 -21.37 -18.57 -40.45
CA ILE A 354 -22.82 -18.28 -40.63
C ILE A 354 -23.71 -18.75 -39.49
N THR A 355 -23.17 -19.44 -38.50
CA THR A 355 -23.90 -19.98 -37.33
C THR A 355 -23.18 -19.58 -36.05
N PRO A 356 -23.90 -19.47 -34.93
CA PRO A 356 -23.26 -19.29 -33.62
C PRO A 356 -22.40 -20.50 -33.28
N THR A 357 -21.31 -20.24 -32.57
CA THR A 357 -20.36 -21.27 -32.11
C THR A 357 -20.52 -21.47 -30.61
N LEU A 358 -20.51 -22.73 -30.16
CA LEU A 358 -20.60 -23.11 -28.74
C LEU A 358 -19.22 -23.28 -28.11
N SER A 359 -18.23 -23.76 -28.87
CA SER A 359 -16.85 -23.90 -28.43
C SER A 359 -15.91 -24.01 -29.62
N CYS A 360 -14.71 -23.45 -29.48
CA CYS A 360 -13.58 -23.67 -30.36
C CYS A 360 -12.36 -24.06 -29.55
N SER A 361 -11.66 -25.11 -29.97
CA SER A 361 -10.42 -25.56 -29.32
C SER A 361 -9.48 -26.21 -30.33
N ALA A 362 -8.18 -26.15 -30.04
CA ALA A 362 -7.21 -27.03 -30.69
C ALA A 362 -7.45 -28.47 -30.23
N LEU A 363 -7.46 -29.42 -31.17
CA LEU A 363 -7.58 -30.85 -30.92
C LEU A 363 -6.42 -31.58 -31.62
N GLY A 364 -5.66 -32.37 -30.87
CA GLY A 364 -4.43 -32.99 -31.37
C GLY A 364 -3.37 -31.96 -31.72
N ASP A 365 -2.36 -32.39 -32.49
CA ASP A 365 -1.16 -31.59 -32.73
C ASP A 365 -1.39 -30.44 -33.72
N ASP A 366 -2.26 -30.65 -34.73
CA ASP A 366 -2.43 -29.77 -35.88
C ASP A 366 -3.88 -29.65 -36.39
N ALA A 367 -4.86 -29.92 -35.52
CA ALA A 367 -6.27 -29.76 -35.85
C ALA A 367 -7.02 -28.85 -34.87
N ALA A 368 -8.13 -28.29 -35.34
CA ALA A 368 -9.05 -27.48 -34.56
C ALA A 368 -10.45 -28.07 -34.66
N VAL A 369 -11.21 -27.94 -33.57
CA VAL A 369 -12.62 -28.35 -33.52
C VAL A 369 -13.48 -27.15 -33.23
N GLN A 370 -14.55 -27.01 -34.01
CA GLN A 370 -15.63 -26.06 -33.82
C GLN A 370 -16.91 -26.82 -33.52
N VAL A 371 -17.49 -26.58 -32.33
CA VAL A 371 -18.80 -27.11 -31.96
C VAL A 371 -19.84 -26.03 -32.20
N TYR A 372 -20.92 -26.36 -32.90
CA TYR A 372 -22.04 -25.45 -33.18
C TYR A 372 -23.37 -26.19 -32.93
N PRO A 373 -24.52 -25.50 -32.77
CA PRO A 373 -25.76 -26.15 -32.31
C PRO A 373 -26.24 -27.33 -33.17
N ASN A 374 -25.86 -27.37 -34.46
CA ASN A 374 -26.30 -28.39 -35.41
C ASN A 374 -25.24 -29.48 -35.66
N GLY A 375 -24.05 -29.42 -35.04
CA GLY A 375 -22.99 -30.39 -35.29
C GLY A 375 -21.62 -30.03 -34.74
N VAL A 376 -20.64 -30.89 -35.03
CA VAL A 376 -19.23 -30.72 -34.70
C VAL A 376 -18.43 -30.69 -36.00
N ARG A 377 -17.63 -29.65 -36.20
CA ARG A 377 -16.73 -29.51 -37.34
C ARG A 377 -15.29 -29.72 -36.87
N HIS A 378 -14.60 -30.66 -37.49
CA HIS A 378 -13.18 -30.92 -37.29
C HIS A 378 -12.38 -30.41 -38.49
N ILE A 379 -11.39 -29.57 -38.23
CA ILE A 379 -10.59 -28.81 -39.21
C ILE A 379 -9.14 -29.24 -39.06
N ARG A 380 -8.58 -29.97 -40.02
CA ARG A 380 -7.17 -30.35 -40.01
C ARG A 380 -6.30 -29.32 -40.75
N SER A 381 -5.01 -29.31 -40.47
CA SER A 381 -4.01 -28.44 -41.11
C SER A 381 -3.98 -28.57 -42.65
N ASP A 382 -4.32 -29.74 -43.19
CA ASP A 382 -4.43 -30.04 -44.62
C ASP A 382 -5.72 -29.51 -45.28
N LYS A 383 -6.50 -28.69 -44.56
CA LYS A 383 -7.82 -28.16 -44.93
C LYS A 383 -8.88 -29.25 -45.17
N ARG A 384 -8.66 -30.49 -44.71
CA ARG A 384 -9.74 -31.49 -44.67
C ARG A 384 -10.72 -31.14 -43.56
N LEU A 385 -11.98 -31.09 -43.94
CA LEU A 385 -13.10 -30.77 -43.06
C LEU A 385 -13.91 -32.04 -42.85
N GLN A 386 -14.12 -32.43 -41.60
CA GLN A 386 -15.02 -33.50 -41.20
C GLN A 386 -16.15 -32.89 -40.39
N ASP A 387 -17.36 -32.88 -40.96
CA ASP A 387 -18.56 -32.35 -40.31
C ASP A 387 -19.42 -33.52 -39.79
N TRP A 388 -19.53 -33.65 -38.47
CA TRP A 388 -20.50 -34.51 -37.80
C TRP A 388 -21.78 -33.71 -37.56
N LYS A 389 -22.93 -34.23 -38.01
CA LYS A 389 -24.24 -33.57 -37.86
C LYS A 389 -25.09 -34.33 -36.87
N VAL A 390 -25.82 -33.59 -36.03
CA VAL A 390 -26.77 -34.18 -35.09
C VAL A 390 -27.86 -34.92 -35.88
N THR A 391 -28.13 -36.16 -35.51
CA THR A 391 -29.20 -36.97 -36.11
C THR A 391 -30.57 -36.60 -35.50
N GLY A 392 -31.55 -36.33 -36.36
CA GLY A 392 -32.92 -36.00 -35.94
C GLY A 392 -33.18 -34.49 -35.76
N LYS A 393 -34.13 -34.14 -34.88
CA LYS A 393 -34.51 -32.74 -34.55
C LYS A 393 -33.82 -32.20 -33.29
N LYS A 394 -32.86 -32.95 -32.73
CA LYS A 394 -32.12 -32.55 -31.53
C LYS A 394 -31.06 -31.50 -31.90
N GLN A 395 -30.68 -30.67 -30.92
CA GLN A 395 -29.58 -29.72 -31.05
C GLN A 395 -28.59 -29.91 -29.90
N ILE A 396 -27.34 -29.52 -30.12
CA ILE A 396 -26.31 -29.49 -29.08
C ILE A 396 -26.59 -28.30 -28.17
N VAL A 397 -26.79 -28.55 -26.88
CA VAL A 397 -27.08 -27.52 -25.87
C VAL A 397 -25.79 -27.09 -25.17
N LYS A 398 -24.91 -28.05 -24.84
CA LYS A 398 -23.64 -27.81 -24.16
C LYS A 398 -22.56 -28.73 -24.72
N CYS A 399 -21.31 -28.32 -24.57
CA CYS A 399 -20.13 -29.11 -24.92
C CYS A 399 -19.02 -28.90 -23.89
N ALA A 400 -18.14 -29.89 -23.77
CA ALA A 400 -16.90 -29.82 -23.04
C ALA A 400 -15.81 -30.41 -23.92
N VAL A 401 -14.74 -29.64 -24.15
CA VAL A 401 -13.64 -30.00 -25.04
C VAL A 401 -12.34 -30.00 -24.27
N ASN A 402 -11.44 -30.89 -24.67
CA ASN A 402 -10.07 -30.99 -24.19
C ASN A 402 -9.13 -31.28 -25.38
N GLN A 403 -7.82 -31.41 -25.15
CA GLN A 403 -6.82 -31.61 -26.22
C GLN A 403 -7.09 -32.85 -27.10
N ARG A 404 -7.71 -33.90 -26.55
CA ARG A 404 -7.94 -35.17 -27.26
C ARG A 404 -9.35 -35.74 -27.13
N GLN A 405 -10.23 -35.06 -26.40
CA GLN A 405 -11.55 -35.56 -26.02
C GLN A 405 -12.60 -34.48 -26.24
N VAL A 406 -13.75 -34.86 -26.78
CA VAL A 406 -14.89 -33.96 -27.01
C VAL A 406 -16.15 -34.61 -26.47
N VAL A 407 -16.84 -33.96 -25.54
CA VAL A 407 -18.12 -34.40 -25.01
C VAL A 407 -19.18 -33.38 -25.37
N ILE A 408 -20.32 -33.84 -25.90
CA ILE A 408 -21.46 -32.98 -26.22
C ILE A 408 -22.72 -33.47 -25.51
N ALA A 409 -23.60 -32.54 -25.16
CA ALA A 409 -24.90 -32.80 -24.59
C ALA A 409 -25.99 -32.32 -25.55
N LEU A 410 -26.88 -33.23 -25.93
CA LEU A 410 -28.02 -32.97 -26.79
C LEU A 410 -29.26 -32.59 -25.97
N THR A 411 -30.24 -31.97 -26.63
CA THR A 411 -31.58 -31.72 -26.06
C THR A 411 -32.20 -33.03 -25.55
N GLY A 412 -32.64 -33.04 -24.28
CA GLY A 412 -33.14 -34.24 -23.59
C GLY A 412 -32.11 -34.93 -22.69
N GLY A 413 -30.93 -34.32 -22.46
CA GLY A 413 -29.94 -34.82 -21.50
C GLY A 413 -29.12 -36.01 -21.99
N GLU A 414 -29.04 -36.24 -23.30
CA GLU A 414 -28.24 -37.31 -23.91
C GLU A 414 -26.80 -36.85 -24.14
N LEU A 415 -25.84 -37.61 -23.58
CA LEU A 415 -24.40 -37.38 -23.75
C LEU A 415 -23.83 -38.23 -24.88
N VAL A 416 -23.04 -37.59 -25.74
CA VAL A 416 -22.22 -38.23 -26.78
C VAL A 416 -20.76 -37.88 -26.52
N TYR A 417 -19.90 -38.90 -26.51
CA TYR A 417 -18.46 -38.77 -26.27
C TYR A 417 -17.70 -39.11 -27.55
N PHE A 418 -16.72 -38.27 -27.87
CA PHE A 418 -15.77 -38.48 -28.95
C PHE A 418 -14.35 -38.48 -28.40
N GLU A 419 -13.55 -39.39 -28.92
CA GLU A 419 -12.13 -39.51 -28.60
C GLU A 419 -11.30 -39.42 -29.88
N MET A 420 -10.17 -38.71 -29.80
CA MET A 420 -9.22 -38.62 -30.89
C MET A 420 -8.26 -39.82 -30.85
N ASP A 421 -8.28 -40.60 -31.92
CA ASP A 421 -7.39 -41.73 -32.06
C ASP A 421 -5.95 -41.31 -32.42
N ALA A 422 -5.03 -42.27 -32.41
CA ALA A 422 -3.63 -42.01 -32.77
C ALA A 422 -3.43 -41.54 -34.22
N THR A 423 -4.44 -41.66 -35.10
CA THR A 423 -4.39 -41.19 -36.49
C THR A 423 -4.92 -39.76 -36.65
N GLY A 424 -5.40 -39.16 -35.56
CA GLY A 424 -5.98 -37.82 -35.53
C GLY A 424 -7.40 -37.77 -36.10
N GLU A 425 -8.13 -38.89 -36.10
CA GLU A 425 -9.57 -38.90 -36.41
C GLU A 425 -10.39 -38.92 -35.11
N LEU A 426 -11.50 -38.18 -35.07
CA LEU A 426 -12.46 -38.27 -33.98
C LEU A 426 -13.35 -39.50 -34.17
N LYS A 427 -13.34 -40.41 -33.20
CA LYS A 427 -14.26 -41.55 -33.11
C LYS A 427 -15.33 -41.30 -32.08
N GLU A 428 -16.56 -41.59 -32.46
CA GLU A 428 -17.72 -41.59 -31.58
C GLU A 428 -17.72 -42.86 -30.72
N TYR A 429 -18.03 -42.72 -29.43
CA TYR A 429 -18.20 -43.85 -28.52
C TYR A 429 -19.58 -44.48 -28.72
N ASP A 430 -19.65 -45.81 -28.86
CA ASP A 430 -20.87 -46.54 -29.25
C ASP A 430 -22.04 -46.39 -28.27
N THR A 431 -21.79 -45.98 -27.03
CA THR A 431 -22.80 -45.88 -25.98
C THR A 431 -23.17 -44.43 -25.69
N HIS A 432 -24.44 -44.09 -25.88
CA HIS A 432 -25.00 -42.81 -25.45
C HIS A 432 -25.58 -42.95 -24.04
N LYS A 433 -25.35 -41.94 -23.19
CA LYS A 433 -25.88 -41.92 -21.82
C LYS A 433 -26.94 -40.85 -21.66
N GLU A 434 -28.15 -41.26 -21.29
CA GLU A 434 -29.22 -40.34 -20.90
C GLU A 434 -29.11 -39.96 -19.41
N MET A 435 -29.23 -38.67 -19.14
CA MET A 435 -29.23 -38.10 -17.80
C MET A 435 -30.65 -38.06 -17.21
N ALA A 436 -30.72 -37.93 -15.87
CA ALA A 436 -31.99 -37.84 -15.17
C ALA A 436 -32.76 -36.53 -15.45
N SER A 437 -32.05 -35.49 -15.88
CA SER A 437 -32.58 -34.17 -16.20
C SER A 437 -31.72 -33.52 -17.29
N ASP A 438 -32.17 -32.40 -17.84
CA ASP A 438 -31.40 -31.63 -18.82
C ASP A 438 -30.06 -31.15 -18.26
N VAL A 439 -29.03 -31.18 -19.12
CA VAL A 439 -27.66 -30.76 -18.81
C VAL A 439 -27.53 -29.24 -18.99
N VAL A 440 -27.10 -28.55 -17.94
CA VAL A 440 -26.97 -27.08 -17.91
C VAL A 440 -25.52 -26.64 -18.17
N CYS A 441 -24.55 -27.39 -17.66
CA CYS A 441 -23.13 -27.09 -17.83
C CYS A 441 -22.29 -28.37 -17.76
N MET A 442 -21.12 -28.34 -18.39
CA MET A 442 -20.17 -29.46 -18.40
C MET A 442 -18.74 -28.93 -18.28
N ALA A 443 -17.86 -29.73 -17.68
CA ALA A 443 -16.43 -29.47 -17.67
C ALA A 443 -15.64 -30.76 -17.77
N LEU A 444 -14.61 -30.73 -18.59
CA LEU A 444 -13.69 -31.83 -18.81
C LEU A 444 -12.28 -31.36 -18.46
N GLY A 445 -11.58 -32.02 -17.52
CA GLY A 445 -10.21 -31.64 -17.14
C GLY A 445 -9.23 -31.78 -18.29
N ASN A 446 -8.07 -31.14 -18.18
CA ASN A 446 -6.97 -31.40 -19.13
C ASN A 446 -6.37 -32.79 -18.87
N ALA A 447 -5.70 -33.37 -19.87
CA ALA A 447 -4.97 -34.61 -19.66
C ALA A 447 -3.72 -34.32 -18.81
N PRO A 448 -3.48 -35.04 -17.70
CA PRO A 448 -2.26 -34.89 -16.91
C PRO A 448 -1.00 -35.17 -17.73
N SER A 449 0.14 -34.57 -17.34
CA SER A 449 1.43 -34.81 -18.00
C SER A 449 1.79 -36.30 -18.00
N GLY A 450 1.84 -36.91 -19.18
CA GLY A 450 2.14 -38.34 -19.37
C GLY A 450 0.91 -39.24 -19.59
N GLU A 451 -0.30 -38.74 -19.39
CA GLU A 451 -1.55 -39.42 -19.73
C GLU A 451 -2.13 -38.89 -21.04
N GLN A 452 -2.83 -39.75 -21.80
CA GLN A 452 -3.43 -39.34 -23.08
C GLN A 452 -4.86 -38.80 -22.93
N MET A 453 -5.49 -38.99 -21.78
CA MET A 453 -6.90 -38.70 -21.56
C MET A 453 -7.13 -38.18 -20.14
N SER A 454 -8.18 -37.38 -19.98
CA SER A 454 -8.69 -37.04 -18.65
C SER A 454 -9.73 -38.06 -18.23
N ARG A 455 -9.60 -38.56 -16.99
CA ARG A 455 -10.49 -39.56 -16.41
C ARG A 455 -11.87 -39.02 -16.04
N PHE A 456 -11.96 -37.74 -15.68
CA PHE A 456 -13.15 -37.18 -15.02
C PHE A 456 -13.90 -36.17 -15.90
N LEU A 457 -15.19 -36.43 -16.07
CA LEU A 457 -16.17 -35.50 -16.65
C LEU A 457 -17.11 -35.01 -15.55
N ALA A 458 -17.18 -33.69 -15.34
CA ALA A 458 -18.16 -33.08 -14.46
C ALA A 458 -19.38 -32.59 -15.26
N VAL A 459 -20.58 -33.00 -14.83
CA VAL A 459 -21.85 -32.62 -15.48
C VAL A 459 -22.80 -32.01 -14.46
N GLY A 460 -23.26 -30.78 -14.73
CA GLY A 460 -24.27 -30.08 -13.95
C GLY A 460 -25.65 -30.24 -14.57
N LEU A 461 -26.62 -30.65 -13.76
CA LEU A 461 -27.99 -30.94 -14.17
C LEU A 461 -28.96 -29.88 -13.63
N ALA A 462 -30.12 -29.75 -14.29
CA ALA A 462 -31.16 -28.80 -13.87
C ALA A 462 -31.87 -29.18 -12.54
N ASP A 463 -31.57 -30.35 -11.98
CA ASP A 463 -32.06 -30.81 -10.66
C ASP A 463 -31.21 -30.29 -9.47
N ASN A 464 -30.35 -29.29 -9.72
CA ASN A 464 -29.37 -28.75 -8.76
C ASN A 464 -28.36 -29.79 -8.27
N THR A 465 -27.95 -30.73 -9.11
CA THR A 465 -26.87 -31.67 -8.80
C THR A 465 -25.70 -31.57 -9.78
N VAL A 466 -24.50 -31.87 -9.28
CA VAL A 466 -23.30 -32.11 -10.10
C VAL A 466 -22.90 -33.56 -9.95
N ARG A 467 -22.58 -34.20 -11.07
CA ARG A 467 -22.15 -35.60 -11.14
C ARG A 467 -20.77 -35.70 -11.77
N ILE A 468 -19.92 -36.52 -11.18
CA ILE A 468 -18.63 -36.91 -11.78
C ILE A 468 -18.82 -38.24 -12.50
N ILE A 469 -18.36 -38.30 -13.74
CA ILE A 469 -18.44 -39.46 -14.62
C ILE A 469 -17.03 -39.87 -15.03
N SER A 470 -16.76 -41.18 -15.00
CA SER A 470 -15.52 -41.73 -15.53
C SER A 470 -15.54 -41.78 -17.06
N LEU A 471 -14.44 -41.41 -17.68
CA LEU A 471 -14.18 -41.57 -19.11
C LEU A 471 -13.16 -42.66 -19.41
N ASP A 472 -12.69 -43.40 -18.40
CA ASP A 472 -11.76 -44.51 -18.63
C ASP A 472 -12.36 -45.57 -19.56
N PRO A 473 -11.55 -46.27 -20.37
CA PRO A 473 -12.05 -47.30 -21.27
C PRO A 473 -12.76 -48.46 -20.55
N ASP A 474 -12.32 -48.78 -19.34
CA ASP A 474 -12.84 -49.89 -18.53
C ASP A 474 -14.22 -49.59 -17.93
N ASP A 475 -14.44 -48.35 -17.48
CA ASP A 475 -15.65 -47.89 -16.78
C ASP A 475 -16.30 -46.67 -17.49
N GLY A 476 -16.26 -46.66 -18.82
CA GLY A 476 -16.66 -45.55 -19.66
C GLY A 476 -18.11 -45.10 -19.41
N LEU A 477 -18.30 -43.80 -19.20
CA LEU A 477 -19.59 -43.17 -18.91
C LEU A 477 -20.28 -43.68 -17.63
N SER A 478 -19.57 -44.32 -16.70
CA SER A 478 -20.14 -44.70 -15.39
C SER A 478 -20.19 -43.49 -14.42
N PRO A 479 -21.26 -43.33 -13.61
CA PRO A 479 -21.31 -42.29 -12.58
C PRO A 479 -20.43 -42.70 -11.38
N LEU A 480 -19.50 -41.83 -10.96
CA LEU A 480 -18.62 -42.04 -9.82
C LEU A 480 -19.22 -41.44 -8.54
N SER A 481 -19.45 -40.13 -8.55
CA SER A 481 -19.94 -39.38 -7.39
C SER A 481 -21.02 -38.37 -7.76
N MET A 482 -21.82 -37.95 -6.77
CA MET A 482 -22.89 -36.96 -6.89
C MET A 482 -22.83 -35.99 -5.73
N GLN A 483 -22.95 -34.70 -6.01
CA GLN A 483 -23.07 -33.64 -5.01
C GLN A 483 -24.32 -32.80 -5.27
N ALA A 484 -25.12 -32.59 -4.22
CA ALA A 484 -26.25 -31.66 -4.26
C ALA A 484 -25.76 -30.23 -4.07
N LEU A 485 -26.35 -29.30 -4.82
CA LEU A 485 -25.99 -27.89 -4.81
C LEU A 485 -27.09 -27.02 -4.18
N PRO A 486 -26.74 -25.89 -3.54
CA PRO A 486 -27.72 -24.95 -3.00
C PRO A 486 -28.60 -24.30 -4.09
N ALA A 487 -28.10 -24.17 -5.31
CA ALA A 487 -28.77 -23.58 -6.46
C ALA A 487 -28.32 -24.29 -7.76
N ALA A 488 -28.97 -23.99 -8.88
CA ALA A 488 -28.58 -24.55 -10.18
C ALA A 488 -27.17 -24.10 -10.57
N ALA A 489 -26.37 -25.02 -11.11
CA ALA A 489 -25.05 -24.73 -11.65
C ALA A 489 -25.15 -24.01 -13.00
N GLU A 490 -24.43 -22.91 -13.14
CA GLU A 490 -24.29 -22.15 -14.38
C GLU A 490 -23.06 -22.62 -15.18
N SER A 491 -21.95 -22.87 -14.48
CA SER A 491 -20.69 -23.28 -15.10
C SER A 491 -19.87 -24.21 -14.19
N LEU A 492 -18.97 -24.98 -14.80
CA LEU A 492 -18.07 -25.91 -14.13
C LEU A 492 -16.66 -25.72 -14.67
N CYS A 493 -15.65 -25.95 -13.85
CA CYS A 493 -14.26 -25.98 -14.29
C CYS A 493 -13.40 -26.89 -13.42
N ILE A 494 -12.86 -27.95 -14.03
CA ILE A 494 -11.84 -28.81 -13.42
C ILE A 494 -10.47 -28.21 -13.72
N VAL A 495 -9.64 -28.02 -12.70
CA VAL A 495 -8.29 -27.46 -12.83
C VAL A 495 -7.33 -28.17 -11.89
N GLU A 496 -6.09 -28.34 -12.31
CA GLU A 496 -5.00 -28.79 -11.45
C GLU A 496 -4.21 -27.56 -10.98
N MET A 497 -4.08 -27.40 -9.67
CA MET A 497 -3.38 -26.26 -9.05
C MET A 497 -2.41 -26.75 -7.97
N GLY A 498 -1.28 -26.05 -7.83
CA GLY A 498 -0.30 -26.31 -6.77
C GLY A 498 0.78 -27.33 -7.10
N ALA A 499 1.09 -27.56 -8.38
CA ALA A 499 2.36 -28.18 -8.74
C ALA A 499 3.49 -27.20 -8.40
N GLY A 500 4.44 -27.62 -7.55
CA GLY A 500 5.63 -26.84 -7.27
C GLY A 500 6.51 -26.72 -8.52
N GLU A 501 7.49 -25.81 -8.53
CA GLU A 501 8.50 -25.73 -9.60
C GLU A 501 9.31 -27.04 -9.76
N ASP A 502 9.32 -27.87 -8.72
CA ASP A 502 9.80 -29.25 -8.81
C ASP A 502 8.75 -30.14 -9.49
N ASP A 503 9.08 -30.58 -10.71
CA ASP A 503 8.37 -31.52 -11.61
C ASP A 503 7.96 -32.88 -10.98
N SER A 504 8.21 -33.06 -9.67
CA SER A 504 7.93 -34.26 -8.87
C SER A 504 6.71 -34.14 -7.94
N ALA A 505 6.21 -32.93 -7.67
CA ALA A 505 5.02 -32.70 -6.85
C ALA A 505 3.77 -32.64 -7.74
N ARG A 506 3.00 -33.74 -7.81
CA ARG A 506 1.69 -33.78 -8.47
C ARG A 506 0.77 -32.71 -7.88
N GLY A 507 0.14 -31.89 -8.72
CA GLY A 507 -0.81 -30.88 -8.29
C GLY A 507 -2.09 -31.50 -7.73
N THR A 508 -2.87 -30.70 -7.01
CA THR A 508 -4.18 -31.14 -6.50
C THR A 508 -5.26 -30.78 -7.52
N LEU A 509 -6.16 -31.73 -7.81
CA LEU A 509 -7.30 -31.52 -8.69
C LEU A 509 -8.45 -30.84 -7.94
N TYR A 510 -8.94 -29.75 -8.51
CA TYR A 510 -10.07 -28.99 -7.99
C TYR A 510 -11.21 -28.94 -8.99
N LEU A 511 -12.42 -29.17 -8.50
CA LEU A 511 -13.65 -28.86 -9.19
C LEU A 511 -14.20 -27.51 -8.70
N ASN A 512 -14.26 -26.55 -9.61
CA ASN A 512 -14.90 -25.26 -9.39
C ASN A 512 -16.31 -25.28 -9.97
N ILE A 513 -17.29 -24.84 -9.18
CA ILE A 513 -18.72 -24.86 -9.51
C ILE A 513 -19.26 -23.45 -9.35
N GLY A 514 -19.66 -22.83 -10.47
CA GLY A 514 -20.30 -21.53 -10.49
C GLY A 514 -21.82 -21.70 -10.46
N LEU A 515 -22.48 -21.08 -9.48
CA LEU A 515 -23.93 -21.14 -9.32
C LEU A 515 -24.64 -19.92 -9.93
N THR A 516 -25.91 -20.10 -10.25
CA THR A 516 -26.81 -19.06 -10.79
C THR A 516 -27.04 -17.89 -9.83
N ASN A 517 -26.90 -18.12 -8.51
CA ASN A 517 -27.06 -17.10 -7.48
C ASN A 517 -25.78 -16.31 -7.17
N GLY A 518 -24.71 -16.47 -7.97
CA GLY A 518 -23.46 -15.73 -7.79
C GLY A 518 -22.47 -16.34 -6.80
N VAL A 519 -22.73 -17.56 -6.33
CA VAL A 519 -21.84 -18.31 -5.44
C VAL A 519 -20.88 -19.20 -6.24
N LEU A 520 -19.61 -19.17 -5.88
CA LEU A 520 -18.58 -20.10 -6.33
C LEU A 520 -18.31 -21.14 -5.23
N LEU A 521 -18.33 -22.41 -5.62
CA LEU A 521 -17.87 -23.52 -4.80
C LEU A 521 -16.57 -24.06 -5.36
N ARG A 522 -15.57 -24.28 -4.51
CA ARG A 522 -14.34 -25.00 -4.85
C ARG A 522 -14.30 -26.27 -4.02
N THR A 523 -14.18 -27.42 -4.69
CA THR A 523 -14.17 -28.73 -4.05
C THR A 523 -12.96 -29.51 -4.52
N VAL A 524 -12.27 -30.19 -3.60
CA VAL A 524 -11.16 -31.08 -3.91
C VAL A 524 -11.73 -32.35 -4.56
N LEU A 525 -11.20 -32.69 -5.73
CA LEU A 525 -11.54 -33.90 -6.47
C LEU A 525 -10.42 -34.92 -6.27
N ASP A 526 -10.74 -36.06 -5.63
CA ASP A 526 -9.77 -37.14 -5.44
C ASP A 526 -9.41 -37.78 -6.81
N PRO A 527 -8.13 -37.81 -7.22
CA PRO A 527 -7.71 -38.40 -8.49
C PRO A 527 -7.95 -39.91 -8.61
N VAL A 528 -8.17 -40.60 -7.49
CA VAL A 528 -8.38 -42.06 -7.46
C VAL A 528 -9.86 -42.40 -7.42
N THR A 529 -10.61 -41.83 -6.47
CA THR A 529 -12.01 -42.21 -6.22
C THR A 529 -13.01 -41.36 -7.02
N GLY A 530 -12.64 -40.12 -7.38
CA GLY A 530 -13.58 -39.14 -7.91
C GLY A 530 -14.53 -38.55 -6.85
N ASP A 531 -14.26 -38.80 -5.56
CA ASP A 531 -15.02 -38.20 -4.47
C ASP A 531 -14.71 -36.71 -4.31
N LEU A 532 -15.72 -35.99 -3.83
CA LEU A 532 -15.73 -34.53 -3.69
C LEU A 532 -15.63 -34.18 -2.20
N SER A 533 -14.54 -33.51 -1.80
CA SER A 533 -14.24 -33.16 -0.40
C SER A 533 -13.72 -31.72 -0.24
N ASP A 534 -13.65 -31.22 1.00
CA ASP A 534 -13.27 -29.83 1.35
C ASP A 534 -13.92 -28.75 0.45
N THR A 535 -15.25 -28.71 0.41
CA THR A 535 -15.97 -27.65 -0.30
C THR A 535 -15.79 -26.32 0.42
N ARG A 536 -15.29 -25.31 -0.31
CA ARG A 536 -15.21 -23.90 0.10
C ARG A 536 -16.20 -23.08 -0.71
N THR A 537 -16.89 -22.16 -0.05
CA THR A 537 -17.98 -21.38 -0.64
C THR A 537 -17.63 -19.90 -0.59
N ARG A 538 -17.76 -19.18 -1.71
CA ARG A 538 -17.58 -17.73 -1.76
C ARG A 538 -18.64 -17.07 -2.64
N TYR A 539 -19.20 -15.97 -2.17
CA TYR A 539 -20.11 -15.14 -2.96
C TYR A 539 -19.30 -14.14 -3.79
N LEU A 540 -19.49 -14.12 -5.11
CA LEU A 540 -18.71 -13.29 -6.04
C LEU A 540 -19.49 -12.06 -6.54
N GLY A 541 -20.81 -12.10 -6.52
CA GLY A 541 -21.66 -11.03 -7.05
C GLY A 541 -23.11 -11.47 -7.26
N SER A 542 -23.94 -10.57 -7.78
CA SER A 542 -25.37 -10.81 -8.02
C SER A 542 -25.67 -11.54 -9.34
N ARG A 543 -24.70 -11.61 -10.26
CA ARG A 543 -24.83 -12.29 -11.56
C ARG A 543 -24.43 -13.78 -11.47
N PRO A 544 -24.98 -14.65 -12.34
CA PRO A 544 -24.53 -16.05 -12.45
C PRO A 544 -23.03 -16.16 -12.67
N VAL A 545 -22.38 -17.15 -12.02
CA VAL A 545 -20.92 -17.31 -12.11
C VAL A 545 -20.55 -18.12 -13.35
N LYS A 546 -19.78 -17.52 -14.25
CA LYS A 546 -19.14 -18.20 -15.39
C LYS A 546 -17.67 -18.49 -15.08
N LEU A 547 -17.18 -19.68 -15.41
CA LEU A 547 -15.82 -20.12 -15.11
C LEU A 547 -15.04 -20.37 -16.40
N PHE A 548 -13.84 -19.82 -16.47
CA PHE A 548 -12.93 -19.95 -17.60
C PHE A 548 -11.55 -20.38 -17.12
N ARG A 549 -10.88 -21.22 -17.90
CA ARG A 549 -9.48 -21.60 -17.65
C ARG A 549 -8.59 -20.58 -18.32
N ILE A 550 -7.61 -20.09 -17.57
CA ILE A 550 -6.55 -19.25 -18.10
C ILE A 550 -5.19 -19.78 -17.63
N LYS A 551 -4.13 -19.40 -18.34
CA LYS A 551 -2.76 -19.66 -17.92
C LYS A 551 -2.22 -18.39 -17.28
N MET A 552 -1.57 -18.53 -16.12
CA MET A 552 -0.97 -17.41 -15.40
C MET A 552 0.37 -17.84 -14.77
N GLN A 553 1.45 -17.14 -15.09
CA GLN A 553 2.84 -17.47 -14.71
C GLN A 553 3.19 -18.93 -14.97
N GLY A 554 2.77 -19.47 -16.13
CA GLY A 554 3.04 -20.86 -16.47
C GLY A 554 2.04 -21.88 -15.88
N ASN A 555 1.33 -21.53 -14.81
CA ASN A 555 0.37 -22.39 -14.11
C ASN A 555 -1.07 -22.19 -14.58
N GLN A 556 -1.95 -23.17 -14.34
CA GLN A 556 -3.37 -23.02 -14.64
C GLN A 556 -4.07 -22.23 -13.52
N ALA A 557 -4.88 -21.26 -13.92
CA ALA A 557 -5.74 -20.46 -13.07
C ALA A 557 -7.19 -20.48 -13.56
N VAL A 558 -8.12 -20.11 -12.69
CA VAL A 558 -9.55 -20.06 -13.00
C VAL A 558 -10.06 -18.64 -12.88
N LEU A 559 -10.58 -18.11 -13.98
CA LEU A 559 -11.25 -16.82 -14.01
C LEU A 559 -12.75 -17.03 -13.83
N ALA A 560 -13.30 -16.55 -12.71
CA ALA A 560 -14.71 -16.58 -12.37
C ALA A 560 -15.34 -15.21 -12.61
N MET A 561 -16.32 -15.13 -13.51
CA MET A 561 -17.04 -13.89 -13.82
C MET A 561 -18.43 -13.87 -13.20
N SER A 562 -18.77 -12.77 -12.54
CA SER A 562 -20.11 -12.47 -12.02
C SER A 562 -20.40 -10.97 -12.22
N SER A 563 -20.74 -10.22 -11.17
CA SER A 563 -20.82 -8.75 -11.21
C SER A 563 -19.44 -8.12 -11.39
N ARG A 564 -18.41 -8.77 -10.83
CA ARG A 564 -17.00 -8.51 -11.08
C ARG A 564 -16.32 -9.78 -11.58
N SER A 565 -15.19 -9.62 -12.24
CA SER A 565 -14.31 -10.73 -12.62
C SER A 565 -13.37 -11.06 -11.46
N TRP A 566 -13.17 -12.33 -11.18
CA TRP A 566 -12.33 -12.84 -10.10
C TRP A 566 -11.35 -13.86 -10.62
N LEU A 567 -10.09 -13.76 -10.24
CA LEU A 567 -9.04 -14.70 -10.58
C LEU A 567 -8.72 -15.59 -9.38
N SER A 568 -8.92 -16.90 -9.54
CA SER A 568 -8.46 -17.94 -8.62
C SER A 568 -7.15 -18.53 -9.12
N TYR A 569 -6.08 -18.35 -8.36
CA TYR A 569 -4.74 -18.85 -8.71
C TYR A 569 -3.98 -19.34 -7.47
N SER A 570 -2.97 -20.16 -7.69
CA SER A 570 -2.02 -20.56 -6.63
C SER A 570 -0.74 -19.76 -6.82
N TYR A 571 -0.29 -19.07 -5.78
CA TYR A 571 0.95 -18.31 -5.78
C TYR A 571 1.68 -18.57 -4.47
N GLN A 572 2.96 -18.96 -4.55
CA GLN A 572 3.78 -19.34 -3.40
C GLN A 572 3.11 -20.40 -2.50
N ASN A 573 2.50 -21.42 -3.11
CA ASN A 573 1.72 -22.48 -2.44
C ASN A 573 0.49 -21.98 -1.64
N ARG A 574 0.06 -20.72 -1.83
CA ARG A 574 -1.17 -20.18 -1.24
C ARG A 574 -2.20 -19.92 -2.33
N PHE A 575 -3.42 -20.36 -2.07
CA PHE A 575 -4.56 -20.05 -2.93
C PHE A 575 -4.99 -18.60 -2.74
N HIS A 576 -5.11 -17.89 -3.85
CA HIS A 576 -5.62 -16.54 -3.91
C HIS A 576 -6.86 -16.53 -4.78
N LEU A 577 -7.88 -15.80 -4.34
CA LEU A 577 -9.08 -15.52 -5.12
C LEU A 577 -9.32 -14.02 -5.05
N THR A 578 -8.77 -13.30 -6.02
CA THR A 578 -8.74 -11.84 -6.04
C THR A 578 -9.62 -11.33 -7.18
N PRO A 579 -10.39 -10.25 -6.98
CA PRO A 579 -11.14 -9.66 -8.07
C PRO A 579 -10.20 -8.90 -9.01
N LEU A 580 -10.62 -8.66 -10.23
CA LEU A 580 -9.96 -7.73 -11.15
C LEU A 580 -10.46 -6.31 -10.83
N SER A 581 -9.57 -5.33 -10.83
CA SER A 581 -9.94 -3.92 -10.74
C SER A 581 -10.42 -3.40 -12.10
N TYR A 582 -11.51 -3.99 -12.59
CA TYR A 582 -12.00 -3.77 -13.95
C TYR A 582 -13.53 -3.84 -14.00
N GLU A 583 -14.11 -3.34 -15.10
CA GLU A 583 -15.54 -3.46 -15.36
C GLU A 583 -15.99 -4.94 -15.55
N SER A 584 -17.30 -5.16 -15.48
CA SER A 584 -17.87 -6.51 -15.64
C SER A 584 -17.60 -7.06 -17.04
N LEU A 585 -16.97 -8.22 -17.11
CA LEU A 585 -16.72 -8.95 -18.35
C LEU A 585 -17.80 -10.01 -18.57
N GLU A 586 -18.15 -10.29 -19.84
CA GLU A 586 -19.19 -11.26 -20.19
C GLU A 586 -18.64 -12.65 -20.52
N PHE A 587 -17.45 -12.71 -21.12
CA PHE A 587 -16.72 -13.93 -21.47
C PHE A 587 -15.23 -13.63 -21.59
N ALA A 588 -14.36 -14.60 -21.32
CA ALA A 588 -12.96 -14.51 -21.65
C ALA A 588 -12.31 -15.85 -22.00
N SER A 589 -11.17 -15.76 -22.67
CA SER A 589 -10.26 -16.87 -22.98
C SER A 589 -8.82 -16.44 -22.72
N GLY A 590 -7.94 -17.38 -22.39
CA GLY A 590 -6.50 -17.10 -22.30
C GLY A 590 -5.95 -16.67 -23.66
N PHE A 591 -4.92 -15.83 -23.70
CA PHE A 591 -4.38 -15.27 -24.94
C PHE A 591 -2.85 -15.23 -24.86
N SER A 592 -2.20 -15.61 -25.96
CA SER A 592 -0.75 -15.55 -26.11
C SER A 592 -0.40 -14.97 -27.49
N SER A 593 0.39 -13.89 -27.51
CA SER A 593 0.95 -13.30 -28.71
C SER A 593 2.35 -12.73 -28.45
N GLU A 594 3.08 -12.38 -29.50
CA GLU A 594 4.41 -11.76 -29.36
C GLU A 594 4.37 -10.43 -28.57
N GLN A 595 3.27 -9.67 -28.71
CA GLN A 595 3.07 -8.41 -27.97
C GLN A 595 2.61 -8.62 -26.53
N CYS A 596 1.92 -9.73 -26.26
CA CYS A 596 1.39 -10.08 -24.94
C CYS A 596 1.58 -11.59 -24.72
N PRO A 597 2.74 -12.01 -24.18
CA PRO A 597 3.06 -13.44 -24.04
C PRO A 597 2.06 -14.21 -23.18
N GLU A 598 1.48 -13.56 -22.18
CA GLU A 598 0.44 -14.13 -21.32
C GLU A 598 -0.61 -13.06 -21.01
N GLY A 599 -1.77 -13.21 -21.64
CA GLY A 599 -2.88 -12.28 -21.53
C GLY A 599 -4.25 -12.96 -21.52
N ILE A 600 -5.28 -12.14 -21.53
CA ILE A 600 -6.68 -12.55 -21.52
C ILE A 600 -7.41 -11.74 -22.60
N VAL A 601 -8.07 -12.44 -23.51
CA VAL A 601 -9.02 -11.80 -24.42
C VAL A 601 -10.39 -11.88 -23.76
N ALA A 602 -11.02 -10.73 -23.55
CA ALA A 602 -12.31 -10.61 -22.94
C ALA A 602 -13.28 -9.81 -23.82
N ILE A 603 -14.57 -10.09 -23.66
CA ILE A 603 -15.63 -9.27 -24.25
C ILE A 603 -16.43 -8.59 -23.15
N SER A 604 -16.74 -7.31 -23.36
CA SER A 604 -17.59 -6.50 -22.50
C SER A 604 -18.58 -5.74 -23.35
N SER A 605 -19.87 -6.02 -23.18
CA SER A 605 -20.96 -5.45 -23.96
C SER A 605 -20.73 -5.58 -25.48
N ASN A 606 -20.35 -4.49 -26.16
CA ASN A 606 -20.06 -4.42 -27.59
C ASN A 606 -18.56 -4.27 -27.90
N THR A 607 -17.68 -4.48 -26.93
CA THR A 607 -16.22 -4.30 -27.06
C THR A 607 -15.48 -5.63 -26.89
N LEU A 608 -14.44 -5.82 -27.69
CA LEU A 608 -13.39 -6.82 -27.53
C LEU A 608 -12.19 -6.14 -26.87
N ARG A 609 -11.67 -6.74 -25.80
CA ARG A 609 -10.55 -6.19 -25.03
C ARG A 609 -9.46 -7.24 -24.87
N ILE A 610 -8.21 -6.83 -25.08
CA ILE A 610 -7.02 -7.63 -24.80
C ILE A 610 -6.40 -7.06 -23.53
N LEU A 611 -6.38 -7.88 -22.49
CA LEU A 611 -5.97 -7.52 -21.14
C LEU A 611 -4.72 -8.30 -20.75
N ALA A 612 -3.82 -7.68 -20.00
CA ALA A 612 -2.67 -8.32 -19.38
C ALA A 612 -2.70 -8.13 -17.86
N LEU A 613 -2.25 -9.15 -17.12
CA LEU A 613 -2.18 -9.12 -15.66
C LEU A 613 -0.72 -9.22 -15.22
N GLU A 614 -0.02 -8.08 -15.13
CA GLU A 614 1.43 -8.10 -14.89
C GLU A 614 1.78 -8.39 -13.41
N LYS A 615 1.05 -7.77 -12.48
CA LYS A 615 1.35 -7.82 -11.04
C LYS A 615 0.37 -8.71 -10.28
N LEU A 616 0.69 -10.00 -10.10
CA LEU A 616 -0.12 -10.92 -9.27
C LEU A 616 0.09 -10.75 -7.76
N GLY A 617 1.22 -10.15 -7.34
CA GLY A 617 1.57 -10.03 -5.93
C GLY A 617 0.85 -8.88 -5.20
N ALA A 618 0.35 -7.89 -5.95
CA ALA A 618 -0.34 -6.73 -5.39
C ALA A 618 -1.85 -6.96 -5.38
N VAL A 619 -2.44 -7.04 -4.17
CA VAL A 619 -3.87 -7.31 -3.98
C VAL A 619 -4.71 -6.03 -4.09
N PHE A 620 -4.09 -4.86 -3.96
CA PHE A 620 -4.71 -3.56 -4.16
C PHE A 620 -4.18 -2.89 -5.42
N ASN A 621 -5.09 -2.53 -6.31
CA ASN A 621 -4.81 -1.55 -7.34
C ASN A 621 -4.88 -0.16 -6.73
N GLN A 622 -3.92 0.70 -7.05
CA GLN A 622 -3.89 2.06 -6.56
C GLN A 622 -3.90 3.06 -7.72
N VAL A 623 -4.71 4.11 -7.58
CA VAL A 623 -4.66 5.28 -8.46
C VAL A 623 -4.23 6.46 -7.62
N SER A 624 -3.20 7.19 -8.05
CA SER A 624 -2.63 8.31 -7.31
C SER A 624 -2.98 9.65 -7.97
N PHE A 625 -3.45 10.60 -7.16
CA PHE A 625 -3.72 11.98 -7.54
C PHE A 625 -2.72 12.89 -6.82
N PRO A 626 -1.73 13.45 -7.53
CA PRO A 626 -0.69 14.23 -6.89
C PRO A 626 -1.21 15.56 -6.30
N VAL A 627 -0.70 15.95 -5.13
CA VAL A 627 -1.02 17.24 -4.47
C VAL A 627 0.24 18.10 -4.27
N GLU A 628 0.11 19.31 -3.70
CA GLU A 628 1.18 20.32 -3.63
C GLU A 628 1.92 20.31 -2.27
N TYR A 629 1.18 20.20 -1.16
CA TYR A 629 1.75 20.13 0.19
C TYR A 629 1.29 18.86 0.92
N THR A 630 1.85 18.60 2.11
CA THR A 630 1.43 17.45 2.93
C THR A 630 -0.05 17.55 3.33
N PRO A 631 -0.91 16.58 2.94
CA PRO A 631 -2.33 16.58 3.31
C PRO A 631 -2.50 16.24 4.79
N ARG A 632 -3.26 17.06 5.53
CA ARG A 632 -3.51 16.84 6.97
C ARG A 632 -4.79 16.08 7.23
N LYS A 633 -5.85 16.45 6.53
CA LYS A 633 -7.18 15.85 6.64
C LYS A 633 -7.96 16.13 5.37
N PHE A 634 -8.87 15.24 5.02
CA PHE A 634 -9.86 15.50 3.98
C PHE A 634 -11.25 15.05 4.46
N ILE A 635 -12.28 15.56 3.81
CA ILE A 635 -13.67 15.20 4.06
C ILE A 635 -14.40 14.97 2.74
N VAL A 636 -15.37 14.05 2.78
CA VAL A 636 -16.24 13.74 1.65
C VAL A 636 -17.48 14.63 1.71
N HIS A 637 -17.81 15.28 0.60
CA HIS A 637 -19.08 15.99 0.47
C HIS A 637 -20.21 14.98 0.19
N PRO A 638 -21.24 14.86 1.06
CA PRO A 638 -22.23 13.78 0.93
C PRO A 638 -23.08 13.80 -0.35
N GLU A 639 -23.28 14.96 -0.97
CA GLU A 639 -24.20 15.11 -2.11
C GLU A 639 -23.50 14.95 -3.46
N SER A 640 -22.23 15.38 -3.57
CA SER A 640 -21.46 15.32 -4.82
C SER A 640 -20.33 14.31 -4.81
N SER A 641 -20.06 13.66 -3.67
CA SER A 641 -18.94 12.73 -3.46
C SER A 641 -17.54 13.34 -3.66
N ASN A 642 -17.42 14.65 -3.89
CA ASN A 642 -16.13 15.33 -4.01
C ASN A 642 -15.37 15.39 -2.68
N LEU A 643 -14.04 15.43 -2.78
CA LEU A 643 -13.14 15.55 -1.64
C LEU A 643 -12.75 17.00 -1.40
N ILE A 644 -12.78 17.42 -0.12
CA ILE A 644 -12.23 18.70 0.34
C ILE A 644 -10.97 18.39 1.15
N ILE A 645 -9.81 18.77 0.63
CA ILE A 645 -8.50 18.40 1.15
C ILE A 645 -7.82 19.63 1.77
N LEU A 646 -7.28 19.45 2.97
CA LEU A 646 -6.39 20.41 3.61
C LEU A 646 -4.94 19.99 3.40
N GLU A 647 -4.13 20.87 2.82
CA GLU A 647 -2.69 20.65 2.65
C GLU A 647 -1.92 21.72 3.44
N THR A 648 -0.93 21.34 4.25
CA THR A 648 -0.19 22.29 5.10
C THR A 648 1.21 21.78 5.40
N GLU A 649 2.21 22.62 5.10
CA GLU A 649 3.63 22.31 5.22
C GLU A 649 4.36 23.31 6.13
N HIS A 650 5.28 22.80 6.94
CA HIS A 650 6.14 23.59 7.83
C HIS A 650 7.47 23.87 7.14
N ASN A 651 8.09 25.02 7.45
CA ASN A 651 9.28 25.54 6.78
C ASN A 651 9.06 25.66 5.26
N ALA A 652 7.88 26.10 4.82
CA ALA A 652 7.55 26.23 3.41
C ALA A 652 7.08 27.65 3.07
N TYR A 653 7.40 28.08 1.84
CA TYR A 653 6.87 29.30 1.25
C TYR A 653 5.59 29.02 0.47
N THR A 654 4.67 29.99 0.51
CA THR A 654 3.58 30.05 -0.48
C THR A 654 4.13 30.43 -1.85
N GLU A 655 3.43 30.05 -2.92
CA GLU A 655 3.81 30.39 -4.30
C GLU A 655 3.99 31.90 -4.53
N GLU A 656 3.16 32.73 -3.88
CA GLU A 656 3.27 34.18 -3.96
C GLU A 656 4.57 34.68 -3.32
N THR A 657 4.92 34.15 -2.13
CA THR A 657 6.17 34.48 -1.44
C THR A 657 7.39 33.97 -2.20
N LYS A 658 7.34 32.76 -2.78
CA LYS A 658 8.42 32.23 -3.64
C LYS A 658 8.69 33.17 -4.80
N ARG A 659 7.64 33.60 -5.51
CA ARG A 659 7.77 34.53 -6.63
C ARG A 659 8.39 35.87 -6.22
N GLN A 660 7.96 36.42 -5.07
CA GLN A 660 8.53 37.66 -4.54
C GLN A 660 10.02 37.49 -4.20
N ARG A 661 10.39 36.38 -3.54
CA ARG A 661 11.80 36.08 -3.23
C ARG A 661 12.66 35.90 -4.48
N ARG A 662 12.15 35.20 -5.51
CA ARG A 662 12.88 35.05 -6.78
C ARG A 662 13.18 36.39 -7.43
N ILE A 663 12.21 37.32 -7.40
CA ILE A 663 12.39 38.68 -7.92
C ILE A 663 13.44 39.42 -7.08
N GLN A 664 13.35 39.35 -5.75
CA GLN A 664 14.33 39.98 -4.87
C GLN A 664 15.76 39.47 -5.12
N MET A 665 15.94 38.15 -5.23
CA MET A 665 17.26 37.57 -5.52
C MET A 665 17.78 37.98 -6.90
N ALA A 666 16.88 38.07 -7.90
CA ALA A 666 17.25 38.55 -9.22
C ALA A 666 17.68 40.03 -9.22
N GLU A 667 17.08 40.86 -8.36
CA GLU A 667 17.50 42.25 -8.12
C GLU A 667 18.85 42.31 -7.41
N GLU A 668 19.05 41.55 -6.33
CA GLU A 668 20.31 41.48 -5.58
C GLU A 668 21.49 41.01 -6.46
N MET A 669 21.24 40.04 -7.35
CA MET A 669 22.24 39.60 -8.34
C MET A 669 22.64 40.70 -9.32
N GLN A 670 21.69 41.55 -9.73
CA GLN A 670 21.98 42.67 -10.61
C GLN A 670 22.73 43.78 -9.88
N GLU A 671 22.41 44.01 -8.60
CA GLU A 671 23.09 45.02 -7.77
C GLU A 671 24.51 44.61 -7.37
N ALA A 672 24.78 43.31 -7.22
CA ALA A 672 26.11 42.78 -6.87
C ALA A 672 27.10 42.77 -8.05
N ALA A 673 26.62 42.90 -9.29
CA ALA A 673 27.46 42.86 -10.49
C ALA A 673 28.20 44.19 -10.72
N GLY A 674 29.49 44.12 -11.08
CA GLY A 674 30.27 45.29 -11.48
C GLY A 674 29.86 45.84 -12.87
N GLU A 675 30.27 47.07 -13.20
CA GLU A 675 29.90 47.77 -14.46
C GLU A 675 30.23 46.98 -15.75
N GLU A 676 31.18 46.03 -15.70
CA GLU A 676 31.57 45.18 -16.84
C GLU A 676 30.75 43.86 -16.95
N GLU A 677 30.07 43.42 -15.89
CA GLU A 677 29.33 42.14 -15.81
C GLU A 677 27.80 42.31 -15.78
N GLU A 678 27.31 43.55 -15.86
CA GLU A 678 25.89 43.90 -15.71
C GLU A 678 24.99 43.25 -16.78
N GLU A 679 25.47 43.07 -18.02
CA GLU A 679 24.72 42.38 -19.08
C GLU A 679 24.60 40.87 -18.81
N LEU A 680 25.67 40.22 -18.36
CA LEU A 680 25.69 38.80 -17.98
C LEU A 680 24.81 38.53 -16.76
N ALA A 681 24.87 39.40 -15.75
CA ALA A 681 24.02 39.30 -14.57
C ALA A 681 22.53 39.42 -14.91
N LYS A 682 22.16 40.29 -15.87
CA LYS A 682 20.78 40.41 -16.36
C LYS A 682 20.33 39.14 -17.10
N GLU A 683 21.18 38.54 -17.93
CA GLU A 683 20.86 37.27 -18.59
C GLU A 683 20.69 36.13 -17.58
N MET A 684 21.58 36.02 -16.58
CA MET A 684 21.47 35.01 -15.52
C MET A 684 20.22 35.21 -14.65
N ALA A 685 19.89 36.45 -14.30
CA ALA A 685 18.67 36.77 -13.55
C ALA A 685 17.40 36.41 -14.35
N GLN A 686 17.39 36.66 -15.67
CA GLN A 686 16.27 36.25 -16.54
C GLN A 686 16.18 34.73 -16.69
N ALA A 687 17.31 34.04 -16.81
CA ALA A 687 17.35 32.58 -16.84
C ALA A 687 16.77 32.00 -15.53
N PHE A 688 17.20 32.51 -14.37
CA PHE A 688 16.70 32.10 -13.06
C PHE A 688 15.21 32.37 -12.87
N LEU A 689 14.69 33.49 -13.36
CA LEU A 689 13.25 33.80 -13.29
C LEU A 689 12.40 32.90 -14.20
N ASN A 690 12.97 32.42 -15.30
CA ASN A 690 12.29 31.53 -16.25
C ASN A 690 12.41 30.05 -15.88
N GLU A 691 13.46 29.67 -15.16
CA GLU A 691 13.70 28.29 -14.74
C GLU A 691 12.91 27.96 -13.47
N ASP A 692 11.83 27.22 -13.64
CA ASP A 692 11.06 26.66 -12.52
C ASP A 692 11.34 25.17 -12.39
N LEU A 693 12.24 24.83 -11.47
CA LEU A 693 12.62 23.44 -11.22
C LEU A 693 11.43 22.66 -10.62
N PRO A 694 11.08 21.47 -11.15
CA PRO A 694 10.00 20.68 -10.59
C PRO A 694 10.28 20.26 -9.13
N GLU A 695 9.55 20.84 -8.17
CA GLU A 695 9.74 20.60 -6.74
C GLU A 695 9.54 19.14 -6.32
N ARG A 696 8.84 18.35 -7.14
CA ARG A 696 8.67 16.90 -6.89
C ARG A 696 9.96 16.11 -7.03
N VAL A 697 10.86 16.58 -7.89
CA VAL A 697 12.13 15.92 -8.18
C VAL A 697 13.24 16.57 -7.37
N PHE A 698 13.28 17.91 -7.35
CA PHE A 698 14.36 18.68 -6.74
C PHE A 698 14.09 19.09 -5.28
N SER A 699 13.03 18.57 -4.68
CA SER A 699 12.51 18.99 -3.36
C SER A 699 12.01 20.45 -3.35
N ALA A 700 11.16 20.79 -2.38
CA ALA A 700 10.66 22.15 -2.22
C ALA A 700 11.64 23.01 -1.39
N PRO A 701 11.82 24.30 -1.73
CA PRO A 701 12.64 25.22 -0.93
C PRO A 701 12.11 25.39 0.50
N LYS A 702 13.02 25.39 1.47
CA LYS A 702 12.76 25.44 2.91
C LYS A 702 12.96 26.86 3.47
N ALA A 703 11.88 27.40 3.99
CA ALA A 703 11.72 28.81 4.35
C ALA A 703 12.30 29.25 5.71
N GLY A 704 12.91 28.34 6.47
CA GLY A 704 13.33 28.59 7.85
C GLY A 704 12.22 28.38 8.89
N ALA A 705 12.60 28.43 10.16
CA ALA A 705 11.73 28.05 11.29
C ALA A 705 10.55 29.01 11.47
N GLY A 706 9.35 28.45 11.67
CA GLY A 706 8.13 29.23 11.95
C GLY A 706 7.37 29.71 10.70
N MET A 707 7.90 29.45 9.50
CA MET A 707 7.20 29.71 8.24
C MET A 707 6.25 28.57 7.87
N TRP A 708 5.06 28.91 7.37
CA TRP A 708 4.04 27.93 6.95
C TRP A 708 3.41 28.27 5.61
N ALA A 709 3.13 27.24 4.82
CA ALA A 709 2.31 27.31 3.62
C ALA A 709 1.12 26.35 3.73
N SER A 710 -0.06 26.80 3.31
CA SER A 710 -1.30 26.03 3.45
C SER A 710 -2.28 26.34 2.32
N LEU A 711 -3.03 25.33 1.90
CA LEU A 711 -4.07 25.48 0.89
C LEU A 711 -5.25 24.51 1.10
N LEU A 712 -6.37 24.85 0.47
CA LEU A 712 -7.59 24.06 0.38
C LEU A 712 -7.80 23.63 -1.06
N ARG A 713 -8.01 22.33 -1.29
CA ARG A 713 -8.26 21.75 -2.61
C ARG A 713 -9.62 21.05 -2.67
N LEU A 714 -10.36 21.28 -3.75
CA LEU A 714 -11.56 20.51 -4.11
C LEU A 714 -11.19 19.54 -5.24
N LEU A 715 -11.33 18.24 -5.01
CA LEU A 715 -10.91 17.18 -5.92
C LEU A 715 -12.07 16.22 -6.20
N ASP A 716 -12.27 15.88 -7.47
CA ASP A 716 -13.10 14.74 -7.87
C ASP A 716 -12.30 13.43 -7.69
N PRO A 717 -12.73 12.50 -6.81
CA PRO A 717 -12.02 11.26 -6.56
C PRO A 717 -12.10 10.22 -7.70
N VAL A 718 -13.01 10.37 -8.66
CA VAL A 718 -13.19 9.42 -9.77
C VAL A 718 -12.30 9.82 -10.95
N GLU A 719 -12.38 11.07 -11.39
CA GLU A 719 -11.59 11.58 -12.52
C GLU A 719 -10.21 12.10 -12.11
N GLY A 720 -9.99 12.42 -10.83
CA GLY A 720 -8.77 13.08 -10.37
C GLY A 720 -8.69 14.58 -10.70
N LYS A 721 -9.78 15.16 -11.19
CA LYS A 721 -9.82 16.56 -11.61
C LYS A 721 -9.93 17.49 -10.39
N THR A 722 -9.01 18.45 -10.29
CA THR A 722 -9.11 19.52 -9.28
C THR A 722 -10.08 20.60 -9.77
N HIS A 723 -11.12 20.89 -8.99
CA HIS A 723 -12.09 21.95 -9.29
C HIS A 723 -11.65 23.33 -8.82
N LEU A 724 -11.07 23.41 -7.62
CA LEU A 724 -10.68 24.67 -6.98
C LEU A 724 -9.44 24.47 -6.11
N ILE A 725 -8.55 25.46 -6.15
CA ILE A 725 -7.42 25.59 -5.23
C ILE A 725 -7.53 26.97 -4.56
N LEU A 726 -7.65 27.00 -3.24
CA LEU A 726 -7.67 28.22 -2.44
C LEU A 726 -6.41 28.27 -1.59
N ARG A 727 -5.49 29.18 -1.93
CA ARG A 727 -4.22 29.38 -1.24
C ARG A 727 -4.41 30.33 -0.06
N LEU A 728 -3.85 29.98 1.10
CA LEU A 728 -3.81 30.85 2.26
C LEU A 728 -2.57 31.75 2.23
N GLU A 729 -2.62 32.85 2.99
CA GLU A 729 -1.48 33.76 3.17
C GLU A 729 -0.33 33.06 3.89
N GLN A 730 0.89 33.59 3.73
CA GLN A 730 2.08 33.11 4.43
C GLN A 730 1.87 33.09 5.95
N ASN A 731 2.38 32.06 6.62
CA ASN A 731 2.28 31.82 8.06
C ASN A 731 0.87 31.53 8.59
N LEU A 732 -0.08 31.24 7.69
CA LEU A 732 -1.36 30.64 8.04
C LEU A 732 -1.32 29.13 7.78
N ALA A 733 -1.48 28.35 8.84
CA ALA A 733 -1.45 26.89 8.79
C ALA A 733 -2.86 26.33 9.08
N ALA A 734 -3.51 25.73 8.08
CA ALA A 734 -4.80 25.08 8.30
C ALA A 734 -4.62 23.71 8.97
N VAL A 735 -5.33 23.49 10.08
CA VAL A 735 -5.15 22.32 10.94
C VAL A 735 -6.37 21.41 11.01
N SER A 736 -7.57 21.95 10.76
CA SER A 736 -8.83 21.23 10.95
C SER A 736 -9.89 21.67 9.97
N VAL A 737 -10.76 20.73 9.57
CA VAL A 737 -11.85 20.97 8.63
C VAL A 737 -13.07 20.14 8.99
N ALA A 738 -14.26 20.71 8.80
CA ALA A 738 -15.53 20.01 8.92
C ALA A 738 -16.61 20.65 8.03
N LEU A 739 -17.53 19.82 7.52
CA LEU A 739 -18.79 20.27 6.91
C LEU A 739 -19.88 20.31 7.98
N VAL A 740 -20.62 21.42 8.03
CA VAL A 740 -21.63 21.68 9.06
C VAL A 740 -22.88 22.28 8.44
N LYS A 741 -24.05 21.75 8.81
CA LYS A 741 -25.36 22.38 8.57
C LYS A 741 -25.76 23.12 9.84
N PHE A 742 -25.98 24.44 9.74
CA PHE A 742 -26.40 25.26 10.88
C PHE A 742 -27.92 25.36 10.96
N ALA A 743 -28.50 25.11 12.13
CA ALA A 743 -29.96 25.14 12.33
C ALA A 743 -30.60 26.54 12.14
N ASN A 744 -29.79 27.60 12.14
CA ASN A 744 -30.25 28.96 11.93
C ASN A 744 -30.15 29.42 10.45
N GLN A 745 -29.70 28.54 9.56
CA GLN A 745 -29.64 28.71 8.11
C GLN A 745 -30.61 27.73 7.44
N PRO A 746 -30.92 27.90 6.15
CA PRO A 746 -31.72 26.93 5.41
C PRO A 746 -31.06 25.54 5.43
N ASP A 747 -31.84 24.49 5.61
CA ASP A 747 -31.35 23.10 5.74
C ASP A 747 -30.59 22.59 4.49
N THR A 748 -30.82 23.22 3.34
CA THR A 748 -30.14 22.93 2.08
C THR A 748 -28.73 23.50 2.02
N GLN A 749 -28.37 24.44 2.90
CA GLN A 749 -27.09 25.13 2.84
C GLN A 749 -26.05 24.46 3.74
N GLN A 750 -24.99 23.95 3.12
CA GLN A 750 -23.81 23.45 3.84
C GLN A 750 -22.75 24.55 3.97
N PHE A 751 -22.05 24.54 5.10
CA PHE A 751 -20.92 25.41 5.36
C PHE A 751 -19.67 24.58 5.64
N LEU A 752 -18.56 24.97 5.01
CA LEU A 752 -17.25 24.43 5.27
C LEU A 752 -16.56 25.31 6.30
N VAL A 753 -16.16 24.72 7.41
CA VAL A 753 -15.46 25.43 8.48
C VAL A 753 -14.02 24.92 8.56
N VAL A 754 -13.07 25.85 8.52
CA VAL A 754 -11.63 25.55 8.52
C VAL A 754 -10.96 26.26 9.68
N GLY A 755 -10.27 25.49 10.53
CA GLY A 755 -9.45 25.99 11.61
C GLY A 755 -8.03 26.26 11.14
N VAL A 756 -7.53 27.47 11.41
CA VAL A 756 -6.23 27.96 10.93
C VAL A 756 -5.44 28.53 12.12
N ALA A 757 -4.15 28.21 12.20
CA ALA A 757 -3.18 28.82 13.12
C ALA A 757 -2.39 29.93 12.40
N LYS A 758 -2.00 30.97 13.13
CA LYS A 758 -1.08 32.01 12.65
C LYS A 758 0.18 32.03 13.52
N ASP A 759 1.34 32.14 12.86
CA ASP A 759 2.67 32.23 13.48
C ASP A 759 2.88 31.09 14.51
N LEU A 760 2.69 29.85 14.03
CA LEU A 760 2.84 28.65 14.85
C LEU A 760 4.30 28.22 14.89
N GLN A 761 4.94 28.34 16.05
CA GLN A 761 6.24 27.74 16.31
C GLN A 761 6.03 26.41 17.05
N LEU A 762 6.66 25.33 16.58
CA LEU A 762 6.48 24.00 17.16
C LEU A 762 7.37 23.76 18.38
N ASN A 763 8.63 24.21 18.36
CA ASN A 763 9.59 23.99 19.45
C ASN A 763 10.43 25.27 19.75
N PRO A 764 10.33 25.86 20.95
CA PRO A 764 9.26 25.63 21.94
C PRO A 764 7.89 26.03 21.36
N ARG A 765 6.81 25.37 21.80
CA ARG A 765 5.47 25.65 21.26
C ARG A 765 5.02 27.07 21.58
N GLN A 766 4.91 27.92 20.54
CA GLN A 766 4.37 29.27 20.64
C GLN A 766 3.37 29.51 19.52
N VAL A 767 2.34 30.30 19.81
CA VAL A 767 1.25 30.57 18.86
C VAL A 767 0.93 32.06 18.92
N GLY A 768 0.91 32.73 17.76
CA GLY A 768 0.45 34.11 17.68
C GLY A 768 -1.05 34.25 17.92
N CYS A 769 -1.87 33.63 17.05
CA CYS A 769 -3.33 33.54 17.21
C CYS A 769 -3.93 32.44 16.32
N GLY A 770 -5.23 32.16 16.48
CA GLY A 770 -5.97 31.28 15.57
C GLY A 770 -7.10 31.98 14.83
N TYR A 771 -7.56 31.37 13.74
CA TYR A 771 -8.71 31.81 12.96
C TYR A 771 -9.63 30.63 12.63
N ILE A 772 -10.91 30.93 12.53
CA ILE A 772 -11.92 30.01 12.02
C ILE A 772 -12.51 30.66 10.77
N TYR A 773 -12.20 30.08 9.61
CA TYR A 773 -12.74 30.47 8.32
C TYR A 773 -14.06 29.72 8.10
N THR A 774 -15.09 30.43 7.65
CA THR A 774 -16.38 29.84 7.28
C THR A 774 -16.66 30.14 5.83
N TYR A 775 -16.75 29.09 5.03
CA TYR A 775 -17.09 29.14 3.62
C TYR A 775 -18.49 28.59 3.39
N LYS A 776 -19.20 29.18 2.45
CA LYS A 776 -20.44 28.65 1.91
C LYS A 776 -20.09 27.73 0.75
N VAL A 777 -20.60 26.50 0.79
CA VAL A 777 -20.35 25.47 -0.22
C VAL A 777 -21.52 25.44 -1.19
N ASP A 778 -21.23 25.38 -2.48
CA ASP A 778 -22.24 25.14 -3.51
C ASP A 778 -22.73 23.67 -3.47
N THR A 779 -23.95 23.39 -3.95
CA THR A 779 -24.52 22.03 -3.97
C THR A 779 -23.66 21.06 -4.78
N SER A 780 -22.96 21.55 -5.81
CA SER A 780 -22.04 20.76 -6.62
C SER A 780 -20.65 20.57 -5.99
N CYS A 781 -20.34 21.28 -4.90
CA CYS A 781 -19.00 21.35 -4.28
C CYS A 781 -17.88 21.63 -5.30
N THR A 782 -18.10 22.62 -6.18
CA THR A 782 -17.12 23.08 -7.17
C THR A 782 -16.50 24.43 -6.83
N SER A 783 -17.20 25.24 -6.03
CA SER A 783 -16.75 26.57 -5.61
C SER A 783 -17.01 26.81 -4.12
N LEU A 784 -16.19 27.68 -3.52
CA LEU A 784 -16.27 28.09 -2.12
C LEU A 784 -16.37 29.61 -2.04
N GLU A 785 -17.40 30.12 -1.36
CA GLU A 785 -17.55 31.55 -1.10
C GLU A 785 -17.21 31.86 0.36
N LEU A 786 -16.25 32.75 0.61
CA LEU A 786 -15.88 33.14 1.97
C LEU A 786 -17.01 33.98 2.61
N VAL A 787 -17.52 33.53 3.76
CA VAL A 787 -18.54 34.27 4.52
C VAL A 787 -17.91 35.22 5.51
N HIS A 788 -17.03 34.72 6.39
CA HIS A 788 -16.28 35.52 7.35
C HIS A 788 -15.09 34.75 7.95
N LYS A 789 -14.19 35.51 8.60
CA LYS A 789 -13.03 35.03 9.36
C LYS A 789 -13.19 35.42 10.82
N THR A 790 -13.26 34.44 11.73
CA THR A 790 -13.40 34.67 13.17
C THR A 790 -12.07 34.43 13.88
N GLN A 791 -11.53 35.43 14.57
CA GLN A 791 -10.30 35.28 15.35
C GLN A 791 -10.55 34.57 16.68
N VAL A 792 -9.62 33.71 17.08
CA VAL A 792 -9.62 32.96 18.35
C VAL A 792 -8.24 33.03 19.01
N ASP A 793 -8.21 32.80 20.34
CA ASP A 793 -7.03 33.02 21.18
C ASP A 793 -5.92 31.98 20.97
N GLU A 794 -6.27 30.75 20.59
CA GLU A 794 -5.34 29.64 20.39
C GLU A 794 -5.70 28.85 19.12
N VAL A 795 -4.91 27.84 18.76
CA VAL A 795 -5.14 27.03 17.56
C VAL A 795 -6.44 26.21 17.68
N PRO A 796 -7.37 26.33 16.71
CA PRO A 796 -8.56 25.48 16.63
C PRO A 796 -8.23 24.11 15.97
N THR A 797 -7.65 23.20 16.73
CA THR A 797 -7.14 21.89 16.28
C THR A 797 -8.24 20.88 15.93
N ALA A 798 -9.43 20.99 16.54
CA ALA A 798 -10.53 20.06 16.30
C ALA A 798 -11.86 20.79 16.06
N ILE A 799 -12.61 20.34 15.06
CA ILE A 799 -13.89 20.92 14.65
C ILE A 799 -14.88 19.78 14.39
N CYS A 800 -16.09 19.88 14.93
CA CYS A 800 -17.14 18.88 14.77
C CYS A 800 -18.52 19.54 14.68
N GLY A 801 -19.36 19.08 13.75
CA GLY A 801 -20.77 19.48 13.69
C GLY A 801 -21.58 18.81 14.81
N PHE A 802 -22.37 19.58 15.55
CA PHE A 802 -23.15 19.07 16.67
C PHE A 802 -24.50 19.77 16.80
N GLN A 803 -25.60 19.03 16.63
CA GLN A 803 -26.99 19.51 16.82
C GLN A 803 -27.29 20.84 16.09
N GLY A 804 -26.86 20.94 14.83
CA GLY A 804 -27.06 22.16 14.02
C GLY A 804 -26.19 23.35 14.44
N ARG A 805 -25.14 23.10 15.21
CA ARG A 805 -24.14 24.07 15.69
C ARG A 805 -22.74 23.49 15.48
N LEU A 806 -21.73 24.27 15.86
CA LEU A 806 -20.32 23.90 15.70
C LEU A 806 -19.63 23.74 17.05
N LEU A 807 -19.03 22.58 17.30
CA LEU A 807 -18.07 22.37 18.39
C LEU A 807 -16.66 22.63 17.87
N VAL A 808 -15.88 23.41 18.63
CA VAL A 808 -14.48 23.71 18.31
C VAL A 808 -13.64 23.54 19.57
N GLY A 809 -12.56 22.76 19.44
CA GLY A 809 -11.49 22.68 20.43
C GLY A 809 -10.45 23.75 20.13
N VAL A 810 -10.37 24.78 20.98
CA VAL A 810 -9.39 25.88 20.87
C VAL A 810 -8.38 25.69 22.00
N GLY A 811 -7.24 25.08 21.72
CA GLY A 811 -6.30 24.68 22.76
C GLY A 811 -6.92 23.65 23.71
N ARG A 812 -6.90 23.96 25.01
CA ARG A 812 -7.64 23.20 26.05
C ARG A 812 -9.13 23.56 26.19
N MET A 813 -9.64 24.52 25.43
CA MET A 813 -11.01 25.04 25.62
C MET A 813 -11.97 24.43 24.61
N LEU A 814 -12.98 23.71 25.10
CA LEU A 814 -14.09 23.23 24.25
C LEU A 814 -15.17 24.32 24.16
N ARG A 815 -15.41 24.83 22.95
CA ARG A 815 -16.37 25.92 22.69
C ARG A 815 -17.48 25.45 21.76
N LEU A 816 -18.71 25.84 22.07
CA LEU A 816 -19.85 25.69 21.17
C LEU A 816 -20.13 27.02 20.48
N TYR A 817 -20.11 27.02 19.16
CA TYR A 817 -20.34 28.17 18.29
C TYR A 817 -21.63 28.02 17.50
N ASP A 818 -22.22 29.16 17.19
CA ASP A 818 -23.39 29.29 16.34
C ASP A 818 -23.10 30.29 15.22
N MET A 819 -23.78 30.14 14.08
CA MET A 819 -23.49 30.94 12.90
C MET A 819 -23.99 32.37 13.07
N GLY A 820 -23.11 33.35 12.85
CA GLY A 820 -23.45 34.77 12.84
C GLY A 820 -23.11 35.42 11.50
N LYS A 821 -23.73 36.58 11.21
CA LYS A 821 -23.53 37.28 9.93
C LYS A 821 -22.11 37.82 9.72
N LYS A 822 -21.42 38.21 10.81
CA LYS A 822 -20.07 38.81 10.76
C LYS A 822 -18.97 37.92 11.34
N LYS A 823 -19.33 37.05 12.28
CA LYS A 823 -18.42 36.13 13.00
C LYS A 823 -19.22 35.01 13.66
N LEU A 824 -18.56 33.93 14.02
CA LEU A 824 -19.13 32.86 14.83
C LEU A 824 -19.37 33.35 16.26
N LEU A 825 -20.55 33.04 16.80
CA LEU A 825 -20.96 33.49 18.13
C LEU A 825 -20.75 32.35 19.13
N ARG A 826 -19.83 32.55 20.09
CA ARG A 826 -19.60 31.61 21.20
C ARG A 826 -20.84 31.55 22.09
N LYS A 827 -21.42 30.35 22.27
CA LYS A 827 -22.60 30.08 23.10
C LYS A 827 -22.26 29.42 24.43
N CYS A 828 -21.31 28.49 24.41
CA CYS A 828 -20.84 27.76 25.60
C CYS A 828 -19.33 27.59 25.53
N GLU A 829 -18.69 27.45 26.69
CA GLU A 829 -17.26 27.18 26.83
C GLU A 829 -17.02 26.29 28.06
N ASN A 830 -16.11 25.33 27.94
CA ASN A 830 -15.56 24.55 29.04
C ASN A 830 -14.03 24.60 28.96
N LYS A 831 -13.37 24.81 30.11
CA LYS A 831 -11.91 24.96 30.25
C LYS A 831 -11.26 23.91 31.15
N HIS A 832 -12.00 22.88 31.55
CA HIS A 832 -11.54 21.88 32.52
C HIS A 832 -10.76 20.73 31.88
N ILE A 833 -10.57 20.75 30.56
CA ILE A 833 -9.67 19.83 29.85
C ILE A 833 -8.22 20.28 30.12
N PRO A 834 -7.27 19.36 30.36
CA PRO A 834 -5.95 19.70 30.88
C PRO A 834 -5.03 20.39 29.86
N ASN A 835 -4.81 19.79 28.68
CA ASN A 835 -3.69 20.19 27.81
C ASN A 835 -4.13 20.77 26.47
N LEU A 836 -4.47 19.92 25.50
CA LEU A 836 -4.75 20.31 24.12
C LEU A 836 -5.70 19.31 23.50
N ILE A 837 -6.80 19.80 22.95
CA ILE A 837 -7.78 18.96 22.26
C ILE A 837 -7.23 18.58 20.89
N VAL A 838 -7.18 17.30 20.54
CA VAL A 838 -6.67 16.81 19.24
C VAL A 838 -7.79 16.36 18.30
N ASP A 839 -8.85 15.75 18.83
CA ASP A 839 -10.00 15.28 18.06
C ASP A 839 -11.30 15.47 18.87
N ILE A 840 -12.41 15.66 18.17
CA ILE A 840 -13.74 15.76 18.76
C ILE A 840 -14.71 14.93 17.93
N ARG A 841 -15.39 13.99 18.57
CA ARG A 841 -16.48 13.21 17.98
C ARG A 841 -17.74 13.40 18.80
N ALA A 842 -18.90 13.35 18.15
CA ALA A 842 -20.17 13.48 18.85
C ALA A 842 -21.15 12.42 18.34
N MET A 843 -21.92 11.85 19.27
CA MET A 843 -22.98 10.90 18.99
C MET A 843 -24.20 11.24 19.84
N GLY A 844 -25.32 11.59 19.20
CA GLY A 844 -26.54 11.99 19.89
C GLY A 844 -26.34 13.21 20.82
N HIS A 845 -26.39 12.96 22.13
CA HIS A 845 -26.22 13.99 23.19
C HIS A 845 -24.84 14.01 23.82
N ARG A 846 -23.95 13.09 23.45
CA ARG A 846 -22.61 12.93 24.02
C ARG A 846 -21.54 13.43 23.07
N ILE A 847 -20.51 13.98 23.67
CA ILE A 847 -19.34 14.52 22.98
C ILE A 847 -18.13 13.79 23.59
N PHE A 848 -17.33 13.20 22.73
CA PHE A 848 -16.05 12.58 23.07
C PHE A 848 -14.95 13.54 22.66
N VAL A 849 -14.13 13.93 23.63
CA VAL A 849 -13.05 14.91 23.44
C VAL A 849 -11.74 14.22 23.73
N SER A 850 -10.85 14.23 22.76
CA SER A 850 -9.55 13.60 22.87
C SER A 850 -8.51 14.64 23.25
N ASP A 851 -7.84 14.45 24.38
CA ASP A 851 -6.67 15.25 24.77
C ASP A 851 -5.40 14.66 24.15
N VAL A 852 -4.40 15.52 23.92
CA VAL A 852 -3.11 15.13 23.34
C VAL A 852 -2.33 14.16 24.22
N GLN A 853 -2.58 14.13 25.54
CA GLN A 853 -1.83 13.34 26.53
C GLN A 853 -2.75 12.59 27.50
N GLU A 854 -3.85 13.20 27.94
CA GLU A 854 -4.73 12.66 28.99
C GLU A 854 -5.96 11.91 28.42
N SER A 855 -5.75 11.15 27.34
CA SER A 855 -6.75 10.25 26.75
C SER A 855 -8.09 10.93 26.38
N VAL A 856 -9.23 10.24 26.54
CA VAL A 856 -10.57 10.70 26.14
C VAL A 856 -11.40 11.15 27.34
N TYR A 857 -12.04 12.31 27.18
CA TYR A 857 -13.05 12.86 28.07
C TYR A 857 -14.44 12.74 27.47
N MET A 858 -15.40 12.27 28.26
CA MET A 858 -16.81 12.22 27.87
C MET A 858 -17.55 13.42 28.44
N VAL A 859 -18.15 14.20 27.55
CA VAL A 859 -18.81 15.47 27.83
C VAL A 859 -20.27 15.40 27.43
N ARG A 860 -21.14 15.88 28.32
CA ARG A 860 -22.56 16.06 28.05
C ARG A 860 -22.89 17.53 27.84
N TYR A 861 -23.69 17.81 26.81
CA TYR A 861 -24.24 19.14 26.58
C TYR A 861 -25.65 19.27 27.16
N LYS A 862 -25.83 20.12 28.17
CA LYS A 862 -27.14 20.47 28.72
C LYS A 862 -27.74 21.67 27.98
N ARG A 863 -28.75 21.41 27.13
CA ARG A 863 -29.40 22.44 26.30
C ARG A 863 -30.10 23.53 27.10
N ALA A 864 -30.69 23.21 28.26
CA ALA A 864 -31.41 24.18 29.09
C ALA A 864 -30.49 25.27 29.67
N GLU A 865 -29.28 24.89 30.09
CA GLU A 865 -28.30 25.79 30.72
C GLU A 865 -27.21 26.28 29.75
N ASN A 866 -27.18 25.75 28.52
CA ASN A 866 -26.06 25.90 27.58
C ASN A 866 -24.72 25.62 28.26
N GLN A 867 -24.61 24.50 28.98
CA GLN A 867 -23.41 24.11 29.71
C GLN A 867 -22.86 22.77 29.19
N LEU A 868 -21.53 22.68 29.08
CA LEU A 868 -20.79 21.46 28.77
C LEU A 868 -20.22 20.90 30.08
N ILE A 869 -20.60 19.69 30.45
CA ILE A 869 -20.20 19.04 31.71
C ILE A 869 -19.39 17.79 31.37
N ILE A 870 -18.15 17.73 31.87
CA ILE A 870 -17.32 16.51 31.82
C ILE A 870 -17.87 15.59 32.91
N PHE A 871 -18.27 14.38 32.55
CA PHE A 871 -18.89 13.46 33.49
C PHE A 871 -18.07 12.17 33.67
N ALA A 872 -17.31 11.77 32.65
CA ALA A 872 -16.41 10.63 32.71
C ALA A 872 -15.08 10.93 31.99
N ASP A 873 -14.03 10.28 32.45
CA ASP A 873 -12.70 10.31 31.86
C ASP A 873 -12.01 8.93 32.00
N ASP A 874 -10.86 8.79 31.34
CA ASP A 874 -10.03 7.61 31.42
C ASP A 874 -9.18 7.58 32.71
N THR A 875 -8.61 6.43 33.02
CA THR A 875 -7.70 6.22 34.16
C THR A 875 -6.22 6.30 33.80
N GLN A 876 -5.87 6.15 32.52
CA GLN A 876 -4.49 6.12 32.06
C GLN A 876 -4.24 7.23 31.01
N PRO A 877 -3.06 7.87 31.03
CA PRO A 877 -2.69 8.87 30.02
C PRO A 877 -2.41 8.18 28.69
N ARG A 878 -3.02 8.66 27.61
CA ARG A 878 -2.82 8.17 26.24
C ARG A 878 -2.53 9.35 25.32
N TRP A 879 -1.46 9.22 24.53
CA TRP A 879 -1.03 10.25 23.61
C TRP A 879 -1.81 10.19 22.30
N ILE A 880 -3.08 10.59 22.34
CA ILE A 880 -4.03 10.29 21.26
C ILE A 880 -3.64 10.96 19.95
N THR A 881 -3.72 10.18 18.86
CA THR A 881 -3.62 10.67 17.47
C THR A 881 -5.01 10.82 16.84
N THR A 882 -5.84 9.78 16.94
CA THR A 882 -7.17 9.71 16.30
C THR A 882 -8.15 8.87 17.13
N THR A 883 -9.44 9.13 16.94
CA THR A 883 -10.51 8.39 17.64
C THR A 883 -11.66 8.01 16.72
N CYS A 884 -12.27 6.85 17.02
CA CYS A 884 -13.47 6.37 16.37
C CYS A 884 -14.51 5.94 17.42
N VAL A 885 -15.70 6.52 17.35
CA VAL A 885 -16.83 6.12 18.21
C VAL A 885 -17.43 4.85 17.60
N LEU A 886 -17.38 3.73 18.34
CA LEU A 886 -17.89 2.44 17.88
C LEU A 886 -19.40 2.31 18.13
N ASP A 887 -19.81 2.74 19.31
CA ASP A 887 -21.19 2.82 19.77
C ASP A 887 -21.36 3.98 20.77
N TYR A 888 -22.52 4.12 21.38
CA TYR A 888 -22.84 5.25 22.27
C TYR A 888 -22.03 5.29 23.58
N ASN A 889 -21.41 4.18 23.98
CA ASN A 889 -20.64 4.03 25.21
C ASN A 889 -19.15 3.70 24.96
N THR A 890 -18.79 3.31 23.74
CA THR A 890 -17.50 2.71 23.42
C THR A 890 -16.74 3.51 22.37
N VAL A 891 -15.49 3.83 22.66
CA VAL A 891 -14.59 4.60 21.79
C VAL A 891 -13.29 3.83 21.58
N ALA A 892 -12.88 3.68 20.33
CA ALA A 892 -11.55 3.21 19.96
C ALA A 892 -10.62 4.41 19.79
N CYS A 893 -9.42 4.31 20.37
CA CYS A 893 -8.41 5.35 20.38
C CYS A 893 -7.08 4.79 19.90
N ALA A 894 -6.38 5.55 19.08
CA ALA A 894 -5.00 5.29 18.68
C ALA A 894 -4.06 6.30 19.35
N ASP A 895 -2.81 5.90 19.58
CA ASP A 895 -1.79 6.78 20.16
C ASP A 895 -0.53 6.94 19.29
N LYS A 896 0.30 7.91 19.68
CA LYS A 896 1.58 8.25 19.04
C LYS A 896 2.64 7.15 19.17
N PHE A 897 2.43 6.18 20.05
CA PHE A 897 3.37 5.08 20.32
C PHE A 897 2.95 3.77 19.65
N GLY A 898 1.90 3.80 18.82
CA GLY A 898 1.45 2.66 18.04
C GLY A 898 0.57 1.67 18.80
N ASN A 899 -0.18 2.15 19.80
CA ASN A 899 -1.18 1.37 20.51
C ASN A 899 -2.60 1.68 20.02
N ILE A 900 -3.46 0.68 20.04
CA ILE A 900 -4.91 0.84 19.96
C ILE A 900 -5.53 0.39 21.28
N SER A 901 -6.41 1.24 21.82
CA SER A 901 -7.18 0.97 23.02
C SER A 901 -8.67 1.14 22.74
N VAL A 902 -9.49 0.27 23.31
CA VAL A 902 -10.95 0.41 23.30
C VAL A 902 -11.43 0.69 24.70
N ILE A 903 -12.05 1.86 24.87
CA ILE A 903 -12.54 2.38 26.15
C ILE A 903 -14.06 2.32 26.12
N ARG A 904 -14.67 1.80 27.18
CA ARG A 904 -16.12 1.65 27.34
C ARG A 904 -16.57 2.25 28.65
N LEU A 905 -17.64 3.03 28.58
CA LEU A 905 -18.37 3.50 29.76
C LEU A 905 -19.27 2.38 30.29
N SER A 906 -19.30 2.20 31.61
CA SER A 906 -20.25 1.28 32.26
C SER A 906 -21.70 1.70 32.00
N GLN A 907 -22.56 0.71 31.79
CA GLN A 907 -23.96 0.93 31.38
C GLN A 907 -24.77 1.66 32.45
N ASN A 908 -24.53 1.35 33.74
CA ASN A 908 -25.19 2.04 34.86
C ASN A 908 -24.92 3.55 34.85
N ILE A 909 -23.67 3.95 34.53
CA ILE A 909 -23.28 5.36 34.45
C ILE A 909 -23.96 6.01 33.25
N SER A 910 -24.08 5.28 32.14
CA SER A 910 -24.75 5.73 30.93
C SER A 910 -26.22 6.12 31.21
N ASP A 911 -26.94 5.24 31.89
CA ASP A 911 -28.35 5.42 32.22
C ASP A 911 -28.56 6.56 33.22
N ASP A 912 -27.73 6.62 34.27
CA ASP A 912 -27.74 7.71 35.26
C ASP A 912 -27.49 9.08 34.63
N VAL A 913 -26.62 9.13 33.61
CA VAL A 913 -26.39 10.36 32.85
C VAL A 913 -27.67 10.70 32.08
N ASP A 914 -28.19 9.81 31.24
CA ASP A 914 -29.25 10.20 30.31
C ASP A 914 -30.62 10.43 30.97
N GLU A 915 -30.97 9.65 31.99
CA GLU A 915 -32.29 9.67 32.61
C GLU A 915 -32.46 10.67 33.75
N ASP A 916 -31.42 11.32 34.30
CA ASP A 916 -31.53 12.23 35.45
C ASP A 916 -32.49 13.42 35.18
N PRO A 917 -33.74 13.38 35.71
CA PRO A 917 -34.73 14.44 35.55
C PRO A 917 -34.59 15.51 36.65
N THR A 918 -33.79 15.25 37.69
CA THR A 918 -33.70 16.05 38.92
C THR A 918 -32.59 17.09 38.87
N GLY A 919 -31.60 16.93 37.99
CA GLY A 919 -30.57 17.94 37.74
C GLY A 919 -29.63 18.15 38.93
N ASN A 920 -29.41 17.12 39.76
CA ASN A 920 -28.52 17.23 40.92
C ASN A 920 -27.05 17.37 40.49
N LYS A 921 -26.57 18.62 40.39
CA LYS A 921 -25.15 18.97 40.15
C LYS A 921 -24.16 18.28 41.11
N ALA A 922 -24.61 17.95 42.32
CA ALA A 922 -23.77 17.45 43.40
C ALA A 922 -23.05 16.11 43.15
N LEU A 923 -23.56 15.25 42.24
CA LEU A 923 -22.96 13.95 41.93
C LEU A 923 -21.75 14.08 40.99
N TRP A 924 -21.72 15.12 40.15
CA TRP A 924 -20.74 15.33 39.09
C TRP A 924 -19.62 16.31 39.48
N ASP A 925 -19.85 17.14 40.50
CA ASP A 925 -18.86 18.12 41.00
C ASP A 925 -17.80 17.52 41.94
N ARG A 926 -17.98 16.26 42.39
CA ARG A 926 -16.95 15.55 43.18
C ARG A 926 -15.99 14.84 42.24
N GLY A 927 -14.90 15.52 41.89
CA GLY A 927 -13.82 14.91 41.10
C GLY A 927 -13.22 13.69 41.79
N LEU A 928 -12.90 12.65 41.02
CA LEU A 928 -12.21 11.44 41.48
C LEU A 928 -10.84 11.37 40.80
N LEU A 929 -9.78 11.10 41.57
CA LEU A 929 -8.40 11.01 41.07
C LEU A 929 -7.96 12.23 40.23
N ASN A 930 -8.22 13.45 40.72
CA ASN A 930 -7.92 14.71 40.01
C ASN A 930 -8.56 14.84 38.61
N GLY A 931 -9.64 14.10 38.33
CA GLY A 931 -10.36 14.15 37.07
C GLY A 931 -11.88 14.13 37.25
N ALA A 932 -12.59 13.52 36.30
CA ALA A 932 -14.05 13.41 36.37
C ALA A 932 -14.49 12.48 37.51
N SER A 933 -15.76 12.57 37.89
CA SER A 933 -16.34 11.72 38.95
C SER A 933 -16.40 10.24 38.56
N GLN A 934 -16.59 9.96 37.27
CA GLN A 934 -16.76 8.60 36.75
C GLN A 934 -15.55 8.21 35.89
N LYS A 935 -15.15 6.94 36.00
CA LYS A 935 -14.03 6.39 35.22
C LYS A 935 -14.54 5.42 34.17
N ALA A 936 -13.98 5.49 32.99
CA ALA A 936 -14.25 4.54 31.91
C ALA A 936 -13.32 3.31 32.03
N ASP A 937 -13.83 2.14 31.65
CA ASP A 937 -13.08 0.90 31.65
C ASP A 937 -12.43 0.69 30.27
N PHE A 938 -11.18 0.25 30.25
CA PHE A 938 -10.54 -0.20 29.01
C PHE A 938 -10.83 -1.70 28.80
N ILE A 939 -11.45 -2.05 27.69
CA ILE A 939 -11.88 -3.42 27.38
C ILE A 939 -10.91 -4.16 26.46
N ALA A 940 -10.14 -3.45 25.65
CA ALA A 940 -9.13 -4.02 24.78
C ALA A 940 -7.91 -3.09 24.67
N ASN A 941 -6.72 -3.68 24.60
CA ASN A 941 -5.45 -2.99 24.36
C ASN A 941 -4.57 -3.87 23.47
N PHE A 942 -3.96 -3.26 22.46
CA PHE A 942 -3.08 -3.93 21.53
C PHE A 942 -1.99 -3.00 21.02
N HIS A 943 -0.74 -3.45 21.08
CA HIS A 943 0.39 -2.75 20.48
C HIS A 943 0.65 -3.24 19.06
N ILE A 944 0.50 -2.34 18.08
CA ILE A 944 0.74 -2.66 16.66
C ILE A 944 2.23 -2.61 16.34
N GLY A 945 2.96 -1.65 16.92
CA GLY A 945 4.34 -1.33 16.57
C GLY A 945 4.49 -0.12 15.66
N GLU A 946 3.39 0.40 15.12
CA GLU A 946 3.37 1.54 14.19
C GLU A 946 2.31 2.57 14.59
N VAL A 947 2.59 3.85 14.36
CA VAL A 947 1.70 4.95 14.76
C VAL A 947 0.42 4.93 13.93
N CYS A 948 -0.74 4.76 14.58
CA CYS A 948 -2.02 4.75 13.90
C CYS A 948 -2.53 6.19 13.67
N MET A 949 -2.86 6.52 12.43
CA MET A 949 -3.28 7.87 12.01
C MET A 949 -4.78 7.95 11.70
N SER A 950 -5.42 6.83 11.34
CA SER A 950 -6.87 6.77 11.13
C SER A 950 -7.49 5.52 11.73
N LEU A 951 -8.73 5.67 12.22
CA LEU A 951 -9.59 4.60 12.71
C LEU A 951 -10.99 4.82 12.13
N GLN A 952 -11.55 3.81 11.49
CA GLN A 952 -12.91 3.86 10.95
C GLN A 952 -13.60 2.51 11.05
N LYS A 953 -14.80 2.51 11.62
CA LYS A 953 -15.70 1.36 11.55
C LYS A 953 -16.36 1.34 10.16
N ALA A 954 -16.12 0.29 9.38
CA ALA A 954 -16.60 0.16 8.01
C ALA A 954 -16.85 -1.32 7.64
N THR A 955 -17.54 -1.54 6.53
CA THR A 955 -17.69 -2.88 5.93
C THR A 955 -16.87 -2.89 4.64
N LEU A 956 -15.90 -3.80 4.50
CA LEU A 956 -14.97 -3.82 3.37
C LEU A 956 -15.51 -4.53 2.12
N ILE A 957 -16.43 -5.48 2.31
CA ILE A 957 -17.00 -6.30 1.25
C ILE A 957 -18.54 -6.32 1.34
N PRO A 958 -19.26 -6.28 0.21
CA PRO A 958 -20.71 -6.43 0.20
C PRO A 958 -21.15 -7.73 0.86
N GLY A 959 -22.05 -7.64 1.84
CA GLY A 959 -22.51 -8.80 2.63
C GLY A 959 -21.56 -9.26 3.73
N GLY A 960 -20.39 -8.62 3.87
CA GLY A 960 -19.49 -8.81 5.01
C GLY A 960 -20.03 -8.20 6.30
N SER A 961 -19.31 -8.45 7.39
CA SER A 961 -19.62 -7.87 8.70
C SER A 961 -18.77 -6.62 8.96
N GLU A 962 -19.25 -5.74 9.86
CA GLU A 962 -18.51 -4.53 10.23
C GLU A 962 -17.16 -4.89 10.87
N SER A 963 -16.12 -4.15 10.50
CA SER A 963 -14.79 -4.26 11.07
C SER A 963 -14.21 -2.87 11.36
N LEU A 964 -13.22 -2.81 12.25
CA LEU A 964 -12.53 -1.55 12.58
C LEU A 964 -11.24 -1.48 11.77
N VAL A 965 -11.29 -0.72 10.67
CA VAL A 965 -10.16 -0.48 9.78
C VAL A 965 -9.26 0.58 10.40
N TYR A 966 -7.96 0.32 10.42
CA TYR A 966 -6.95 1.27 10.87
C TYR A 966 -5.86 1.45 9.81
N THR A 967 -5.30 2.65 9.73
CA THR A 967 -4.11 2.92 8.90
C THR A 967 -2.99 3.48 9.74
N THR A 968 -1.76 3.09 9.41
CA THR A 968 -0.56 3.49 10.14
C THR A 968 0.27 4.50 9.35
N LEU A 969 1.14 5.21 10.06
CA LEU A 969 2.09 6.15 9.47
C LEU A 969 3.07 5.44 8.54
N SER A 970 3.41 4.17 8.77
CA SER A 970 4.35 3.42 7.92
C SER A 970 3.74 2.90 6.62
N GLY A 971 2.44 3.12 6.37
CA GLY A 971 1.75 2.63 5.18
C GLY A 971 0.93 1.35 5.38
N THR A 972 0.82 0.83 6.60
CA THR A 972 0.06 -0.40 6.89
C THR A 972 -1.43 -0.10 6.95
N VAL A 973 -2.22 -0.98 6.33
CA VAL A 973 -3.68 -1.02 6.46
C VAL A 973 -4.04 -2.30 7.18
N GLY A 974 -4.59 -2.17 8.39
CA GLY A 974 -4.98 -3.31 9.19
C GLY A 974 -6.45 -3.24 9.59
N VAL A 975 -6.95 -4.36 10.12
CA VAL A 975 -8.35 -4.51 10.48
C VAL A 975 -8.45 -5.24 11.81
N LEU A 976 -9.22 -4.68 12.75
CA LEU A 976 -9.64 -5.35 13.97
C LEU A 976 -11.02 -5.95 13.76
N VAL A 977 -11.11 -7.26 13.96
CA VAL A 977 -12.30 -8.06 13.68
C VAL A 977 -12.91 -8.58 15.00
N PRO A 978 -14.22 -8.41 15.22
CA PRO A 978 -14.89 -9.04 16.36
C PRO A 978 -15.13 -10.53 16.11
N PHE A 979 -14.89 -11.36 17.13
CA PHE A 979 -15.29 -12.78 17.10
C PHE A 979 -16.80 -12.92 17.21
N THR A 980 -17.35 -13.92 16.52
CA THR A 980 -18.79 -14.22 16.56
C THR A 980 -19.20 -15.18 17.66
N SER A 981 -18.30 -16.06 18.09
CA SER A 981 -18.54 -17.06 19.12
C SER A 981 -17.36 -17.18 20.06
N HIS A 982 -17.61 -17.64 21.29
CA HIS A 982 -16.54 -17.96 22.24
C HIS A 982 -15.69 -19.14 21.77
N GLU A 983 -16.27 -20.10 21.04
CA GLU A 983 -15.54 -21.24 20.48
C GLU A 983 -14.48 -20.79 19.45
N ASP A 984 -14.78 -19.78 18.65
CA ASP A 984 -13.81 -19.19 17.74
C ASP A 984 -12.70 -18.47 18.49
N GLN A 985 -13.06 -17.66 19.48
CA GLN A 985 -12.09 -16.97 20.33
C GLN A 985 -11.13 -17.98 20.98
N ASP A 986 -11.66 -19.03 21.62
CA ASP A 986 -10.85 -20.05 22.28
C ASP A 986 -9.95 -20.78 21.28
N PHE A 987 -10.47 -21.14 20.10
CA PHE A 987 -9.69 -21.77 19.05
C PHE A 987 -8.49 -20.91 18.63
N PHE A 988 -8.71 -19.63 18.29
CA PHE A 988 -7.64 -18.74 17.86
C PHE A 988 -6.66 -18.42 19.00
N GLN A 989 -7.15 -18.39 20.25
CA GLN A 989 -6.30 -18.19 21.40
C GLN A 989 -5.34 -19.36 21.60
N HIS A 990 -5.81 -20.60 21.50
CA HIS A 990 -4.95 -21.78 21.58
C HIS A 990 -3.97 -21.83 20.41
N LEU A 991 -4.45 -21.55 19.18
CA LEU A 991 -3.58 -21.48 18.01
C LEU A 991 -2.45 -20.45 18.19
N GLU A 992 -2.77 -19.25 18.65
CA GLU A 992 -1.77 -18.21 18.94
C GLU A 992 -0.77 -18.69 20.00
N MET A 993 -1.23 -19.34 21.07
CA MET A 993 -0.36 -19.89 22.12
C MET A 993 0.62 -20.94 21.57
N HIS A 994 0.16 -21.86 20.72
CA HIS A 994 1.04 -22.84 20.07
C HIS A 994 2.02 -22.18 19.09
N MET A 995 1.56 -21.19 18.32
CA MET A 995 2.42 -20.48 17.37
C MET A 995 3.53 -19.68 18.07
N ARG A 996 3.26 -19.11 19.25
CA ARG A 996 4.28 -18.42 20.06
C ARG A 996 5.44 -19.33 20.47
N SER A 997 5.19 -20.61 20.72
CA SER A 997 6.25 -21.57 21.09
C SER A 997 6.91 -22.21 19.87
N GLU A 998 6.12 -22.62 18.87
CA GLU A 998 6.61 -23.39 17.72
C GLU A 998 7.25 -22.53 16.62
N ASN A 999 6.85 -21.25 16.53
CA ASN A 999 7.33 -20.27 15.56
C ASN A 999 7.68 -18.94 16.25
N ALA A 1000 8.73 -18.96 17.08
CA ALA A 1000 9.18 -17.78 17.79
C ALA A 1000 9.59 -16.65 16.82
N PRO A 1001 9.38 -15.37 17.17
CA PRO A 1001 9.76 -14.24 16.33
C PRO A 1001 11.25 -14.24 15.97
N LEU A 1002 11.56 -13.89 14.71
CA LEU A 1002 12.88 -14.03 14.11
C LEU A 1002 14.01 -13.33 14.90
N CYS A 1003 13.73 -12.14 15.46
CA CYS A 1003 14.72 -11.35 16.21
C CYS A 1003 14.83 -11.74 17.70
N GLY A 1004 14.28 -12.89 18.11
CA GLY A 1004 14.32 -13.36 19.50
C GLY A 1004 13.45 -12.55 20.47
N ARG A 1005 12.59 -11.66 19.97
CA ARG A 1005 11.63 -10.91 20.79
C ARG A 1005 10.48 -11.82 21.20
N ASP A 1006 10.14 -11.82 22.49
CA ASP A 1006 8.91 -12.48 22.94
C ASP A 1006 7.66 -11.78 22.40
N HIS A 1007 6.77 -12.54 21.76
CA HIS A 1007 5.57 -12.03 21.11
C HIS A 1007 4.62 -11.34 22.09
N LEU A 1008 4.34 -11.98 23.24
CA LEU A 1008 3.41 -11.44 24.23
C LEU A 1008 3.94 -10.14 24.84
N SER A 1009 5.24 -10.09 25.12
CA SER A 1009 5.93 -8.90 25.59
C SER A 1009 5.92 -7.77 24.54
N PHE A 1010 6.04 -8.09 23.25
CA PHE A 1010 5.92 -7.10 22.17
C PHE A 1010 4.49 -6.54 22.07
N ARG A 1011 3.47 -7.40 22.02
CA ARG A 1011 2.06 -6.95 21.97
C ARG A 1011 1.60 -6.26 23.25
N SER A 1012 2.37 -6.41 24.34
CA SER A 1012 2.17 -5.77 25.64
C SER A 1012 3.18 -4.64 25.94
N TYR A 1013 3.72 -3.97 24.91
CA TYR A 1013 4.88 -3.07 25.06
C TYR A 1013 4.66 -1.97 26.11
N TYR A 1014 3.55 -1.24 26.02
CA TYR A 1014 3.19 -0.15 26.95
C TYR A 1014 2.08 -0.55 27.91
N TYR A 1015 1.06 -1.22 27.37
CA TYR A 1015 -0.10 -1.72 28.10
C TYR A 1015 -0.21 -3.22 27.91
N PRO A 1016 -0.56 -4.00 28.94
CA PRO A 1016 -0.80 -5.43 28.79
C PRO A 1016 -1.84 -5.72 27.71
N LEU A 1017 -1.52 -6.70 26.85
CA LEU A 1017 -2.44 -7.25 25.87
C LEU A 1017 -3.75 -7.65 26.54
N LYS A 1018 -4.88 -7.17 26.01
CA LYS A 1018 -6.21 -7.49 26.55
C LYS A 1018 -7.20 -7.70 25.42
N ASN A 1019 -7.83 -8.89 25.40
CA ASN A 1019 -8.93 -9.26 24.50
C ASN A 1019 -8.68 -9.04 23.00
N VAL A 1020 -7.43 -9.16 22.56
CA VAL A 1020 -7.03 -9.12 21.14
C VAL A 1020 -6.09 -10.29 20.89
N LEU A 1021 -6.29 -10.98 19.77
CA LEU A 1021 -5.45 -12.08 19.31
C LEU A 1021 -4.73 -11.64 18.03
N ASP A 1022 -3.46 -12.01 17.89
CA ASP A 1022 -2.66 -11.61 16.75
C ASP A 1022 -2.89 -12.53 15.54
N GLY A 1023 -3.72 -12.06 14.60
CA GLY A 1023 -4.03 -12.78 13.37
C GLY A 1023 -2.81 -12.97 12.45
N ASP A 1024 -1.85 -12.03 12.46
CA ASP A 1024 -0.66 -12.10 11.62
C ASP A 1024 0.23 -13.27 12.04
N LEU A 1025 0.36 -13.49 13.36
CA LEU A 1025 1.06 -14.65 13.90
C LEU A 1025 0.31 -15.95 13.58
N CYS A 1026 -1.02 -15.95 13.70
CA CYS A 1026 -1.82 -17.13 13.40
C CYS A 1026 -1.73 -17.55 11.92
N GLU A 1027 -1.66 -16.59 10.99
CA GLU A 1027 -1.53 -16.89 9.56
C GLU A 1027 -0.18 -17.48 9.16
N GLN A 1028 0.87 -17.24 9.95
CA GLN A 1028 2.17 -17.89 9.74
C GLN A 1028 2.09 -19.42 9.91
N TYR A 1029 1.01 -19.96 10.47
CA TYR A 1029 0.75 -21.40 10.51
C TYR A 1029 0.88 -22.06 9.13
N ASN A 1030 0.46 -21.39 8.05
CA ASN A 1030 0.57 -21.95 6.70
C ASN A 1030 2.02 -21.98 6.17
N ALA A 1031 2.94 -21.22 6.79
CA ALA A 1031 4.34 -21.12 6.39
C ALA A 1031 5.28 -22.05 7.17
N ILE A 1032 4.82 -22.68 8.27
CA ILE A 1032 5.64 -23.62 9.04
C ILE A 1032 5.67 -25.01 8.38
N ASP A 1033 6.64 -25.83 8.79
CA ASP A 1033 6.79 -27.20 8.30
C ASP A 1033 5.53 -28.05 8.53
N ALA A 1034 5.21 -28.91 7.55
CA ALA A 1034 4.02 -29.77 7.59
C ALA A 1034 3.94 -30.70 8.82
N SER A 1035 5.08 -31.10 9.39
CA SER A 1035 5.13 -31.89 10.62
C SER A 1035 4.63 -31.10 11.84
N LYS A 1036 5.02 -29.82 11.94
CA LYS A 1036 4.55 -28.91 13.00
C LYS A 1036 3.09 -28.55 12.80
N GLN A 1037 2.67 -28.28 11.56
CA GLN A 1037 1.26 -28.07 11.24
C GLN A 1037 0.40 -29.24 11.73
N LYS A 1038 0.82 -30.47 11.42
CA LYS A 1038 0.12 -31.67 11.85
C LYS A 1038 0.06 -31.79 13.38
N SER A 1039 1.17 -31.54 14.08
CA SER A 1039 1.21 -31.59 15.55
C SER A 1039 0.25 -30.58 16.17
N ILE A 1040 0.26 -29.33 15.71
CA ILE A 1040 -0.63 -28.28 16.23
C ILE A 1040 -2.09 -28.60 15.91
N ALA A 1041 -2.37 -29.11 14.71
CA ALA A 1041 -3.72 -29.48 14.32
C ALA A 1041 -4.25 -30.65 15.17
N GLU A 1042 -3.44 -31.66 15.45
CA GLU A 1042 -3.78 -32.79 16.33
C GLU A 1042 -4.08 -32.31 17.76
N ASP A 1043 -3.27 -31.38 18.31
CA ASP A 1043 -3.51 -30.78 19.63
C ASP A 1043 -4.80 -29.96 19.69
N LEU A 1044 -5.26 -29.42 18.56
CA LEU A 1044 -6.52 -28.69 18.41
C LEU A 1044 -7.71 -29.60 18.02
N ASP A 1045 -7.53 -30.93 17.98
CA ASP A 1045 -8.50 -31.91 17.51
C ASP A 1045 -9.04 -31.63 16.09
N ARG A 1046 -8.17 -31.17 15.18
CA ARG A 1046 -8.51 -30.80 13.79
C ARG A 1046 -7.49 -31.34 12.78
N THR A 1047 -7.82 -31.26 11.50
CA THR A 1047 -6.84 -31.47 10.43
C THR A 1047 -6.13 -30.16 10.07
N SER A 1048 -4.95 -30.27 9.44
CA SER A 1048 -4.23 -29.07 8.98
C SER A 1048 -5.05 -28.23 8.00
N SER A 1049 -5.81 -28.88 7.11
CA SER A 1049 -6.69 -28.21 6.16
C SER A 1049 -7.85 -27.48 6.84
N GLU A 1050 -8.42 -28.03 7.91
CA GLU A 1050 -9.48 -27.38 8.69
C GLU A 1050 -8.97 -26.13 9.41
N VAL A 1051 -7.76 -26.17 9.97
CA VAL A 1051 -7.12 -24.99 10.61
C VAL A 1051 -6.90 -23.89 9.57
N SER A 1052 -6.31 -24.21 8.41
CA SER A 1052 -6.10 -23.25 7.33
C SER A 1052 -7.42 -22.67 6.80
N LYS A 1053 -8.46 -23.51 6.66
CA LYS A 1053 -9.80 -23.07 6.26
C LYS A 1053 -10.39 -22.08 7.26
N LYS A 1054 -10.30 -22.38 8.56
CA LYS A 1054 -10.83 -21.49 9.61
C LYS A 1054 -10.11 -20.14 9.67
N LEU A 1055 -8.80 -20.10 9.38
CA LEU A 1055 -8.03 -18.87 9.21
C LEU A 1055 -8.54 -18.05 7.99
N GLU A 1056 -8.75 -18.71 6.85
CA GLU A 1056 -9.26 -18.06 5.64
C GLU A 1056 -10.71 -17.57 5.78
N ASP A 1057 -11.54 -18.26 6.55
CA ASP A 1057 -12.94 -17.88 6.77
C ASP A 1057 -13.08 -16.50 7.44
N ILE A 1058 -12.16 -16.15 8.35
CA ILE A 1058 -12.12 -14.82 8.98
C ILE A 1058 -11.79 -13.75 7.93
N ARG A 1059 -10.77 -13.97 7.08
CA ARG A 1059 -10.47 -13.04 5.98
C ARG A 1059 -11.64 -12.90 5.02
N THR A 1060 -12.22 -14.02 4.60
CA THR A 1060 -13.32 -14.05 3.62
C THR A 1060 -14.57 -13.32 4.13
N ARG A 1061 -14.80 -13.30 5.45
CA ARG A 1061 -16.00 -12.69 6.05
C ARG A 1061 -15.86 -11.18 6.32
N TYR A 1062 -14.66 -10.71 6.66
CA TYR A 1062 -14.43 -9.34 7.15
C TYR A 1062 -13.48 -8.52 6.27
N ALA A 1063 -12.70 -9.18 5.42
CA ALA A 1063 -11.63 -8.60 4.63
C ALA A 1063 -11.61 -9.19 3.21
N PHE A 1064 -10.44 -9.18 2.59
CA PHE A 1064 -10.22 -9.45 1.16
C PHE A 1064 -9.65 -10.84 0.89
#